data_AF-A0A401SAS6-F1
#
_entry.id   AF-A0A401SAS6-F1
#
_cell.length_a   1.000
_cell.length_b   1.000
_cell.length_c   1.000
_cell.angle_alpha   90.00
_cell.angle_beta   90.00
_cell.angle_gamma   90.00
#
_symmetry.space_group_name_H-M   'P 1'
#
loop_
_entity.id
_entity.type
_entity.pdbx_description
1 polymer ?
#
loop_
_entity_poly.entity_id
_entity_poly.type
_entity_poly.pdbx_seq_one_letter_code
_entity_poly.pdbx_strand_id
1 'polypeptide(L)'
;MCEQGERLKMEKLIPVALLLVTVFGSGVVSLTEKSAIPKENNPVIQLSILRLSAANLDFALRLYRQIASQPGSAAKNIFFSPVSVSAALSMLSLGARDNTVNQLLRVLGYSDMSQNDAAEVHEAYKYLLQKLTRENSELNLTMGNSLHIQQEFVVKQKFLEDAKQFYKAEVMDVNFKEPENAKGQINAYINKKTAGEIQDFVKTLDPSTVMMLLNYVLFKGSWMKPFDPTATYEADFHVDNTTTVRVQMMKRLGMYYSGYDQQISSYVVSIPYHGNASLVLILPAPGKLAEVEQNLTISHFQNFFFSLPFSHYIFDEFPSRIMGFLVIIKWSFDVTLNLSDYNQDQRIGKVNVALQVILRSSRQEKMKAEIVILLISGELMITMMAQQHHCSQPQQPRNFSSDSEHNAEAILAPEPPEPVPDMQAIYTLTEKNREFGFNLYRKIANLHEDNVFFSPITISTMFAMMSLGAKQVTSDDILQVLNVKDLIKMNNPYLLHTLFQWLHCNVSSNKDLLISEGIALFVQDDIRLKPTYINDASYFYNADIIPVDFQDAANATDIINQYIDNRTNGKINKLLDSVDSKTKLLFTNYILFKGKWMAPFDPNGTKDGIFYINAYTRIKVPMMFKEDTFFLTHDKTHSCIILKIPYQGNASMLVVIPKNGEYLHVEDELTTELLAKWIKALKPKKIELYFPKFKLNKSYDMERKLRQLGIITPFTNTANFSGISSSYHLKISKVIHKATIDVNERGTEAAAVTSVSAVPYSLPTVIKVDHPFVFMIYEEITNMLLFIGRVKDPTKS
;
A
#
# COMPACT_ATOMS: atom_id res chain seq x y z
N MET A 1 65.65 -5.22 3.86
CA MET A 1 65.58 -6.04 5.10
C MET A 1 64.31 -5.58 5.80
N CYS A 2 63.19 -6.25 5.53
CA CYS A 2 62.50 -7.21 6.43
C CYS A 2 62.04 -6.51 7.72
N GLU A 3 60.78 -6.55 8.15
CA GLU A 3 59.81 -7.67 8.20
C GLU A 3 58.37 -7.11 8.06
N GLN A 4 57.51 -7.61 7.15
CA GLN A 4 56.48 -8.64 7.39
C GLN A 4 55.97 -8.79 8.83
N GLY A 5 54.67 -8.50 9.04
CA GLY A 5 53.87 -9.02 10.16
C GLY A 5 52.59 -8.21 10.34
N GLU A 6 51.37 -8.75 10.42
CA GLU A 6 50.84 -10.10 10.35
C GLU A 6 49.41 -9.93 9.81
N ARG A 7 49.05 -10.68 8.75
CA ARG A 7 47.66 -10.86 8.37
C ARG A 7 47.04 -11.77 9.42
N LEU A 8 46.26 -11.21 10.33
CA LEU A 8 45.38 -11.96 11.21
C LEU A 8 44.39 -12.74 10.35
N LYS A 9 44.61 -14.06 10.27
CA LYS A 9 43.66 -15.04 9.77
C LYS A 9 42.40 -14.96 10.63
N MET A 10 41.30 -14.46 10.05
CA MET A 10 39.95 -14.61 10.61
C MET A 10 39.48 -16.06 10.42
N GLU A 11 40.07 -16.98 11.17
CA GLU A 11 39.50 -18.29 11.43
C GLU A 11 38.98 -18.29 12.86
N LYS A 12 37.67 -18.52 13.01
CA LYS A 12 36.87 -18.67 14.25
C LYS A 12 36.26 -17.40 14.84
N LEU A 13 35.09 -17.01 14.35
CA LEU A 13 34.10 -16.21 15.09
C LEU A 13 32.67 -16.70 14.70
N ILE A 14 31.79 -16.87 15.72
CA ILE A 14 30.49 -17.56 15.74
C ILE A 14 29.34 -16.50 15.88
N PRO A 15 28.08 -16.78 15.48
CA PRO A 15 27.41 -16.11 14.37
C PRO A 15 26.84 -14.70 14.65
N VAL A 16 26.81 -13.88 13.60
CA VAL A 16 25.95 -12.68 13.47
C VAL A 16 25.16 -12.84 12.17
N ALA A 17 23.83 -12.84 12.25
CA ALA A 17 22.99 -12.82 11.06
C ALA A 17 22.96 -11.38 10.48
N LEU A 18 23.50 -11.19 9.28
CA LEU A 18 23.45 -9.92 8.56
C LEU A 18 22.63 -10.12 7.27
N LEU A 19 21.38 -9.65 7.26
CA LEU A 19 20.53 -9.71 6.07
C LEU A 19 20.60 -8.38 5.31
N LEU A 20 21.35 -8.35 4.21
CA LEU A 20 21.34 -7.22 3.27
C LEU A 20 20.14 -7.35 2.32
N VAL A 21 19.06 -6.61 2.59
CA VAL A 21 17.92 -6.49 1.67
C VAL A 21 18.06 -5.19 0.88
N THR A 22 18.40 -5.30 -0.40
CA THR A 22 18.39 -4.16 -1.33
C THR A 22 16.98 -3.95 -1.90
N VAL A 23 16.26 -2.94 -1.40
CA VAL A 23 14.97 -2.51 -1.95
C VAL A 23 15.20 -1.36 -2.94
N PHE A 24 14.98 -1.60 -4.23
CA PHE A 24 15.23 -0.59 -5.27
C PHE A 24 14.03 0.35 -5.46
N GLY A 25 14.18 1.59 -4.99
CA GLY A 25 13.43 2.75 -5.48
C GLY A 25 13.97 3.21 -6.84
N SER A 26 13.11 3.29 -7.84
CA SER A 26 13.44 3.54 -9.24
C SER A 26 13.53 5.05 -9.61
N GLY A 27 14.66 5.71 -9.35
CA GLY A 27 14.89 7.10 -9.77
C GLY A 27 15.58 7.24 -11.13
N VAL A 28 15.02 8.05 -12.02
CA VAL A 28 15.70 8.57 -13.23
C VAL A 28 16.10 10.01 -12.94
N VAL A 29 17.37 10.37 -13.12
CA VAL A 29 17.84 11.78 -13.15
C VAL A 29 18.44 12.05 -14.52
N SER A 30 17.96 13.15 -15.12
CA SER A 30 18.40 13.78 -16.36
C SER A 30 19.91 14.01 -16.40
N LEU A 31 20.54 13.74 -17.55
CA LEU A 31 21.20 14.77 -18.37
C LEU A 31 21.85 14.14 -19.62
N THR A 32 21.55 14.74 -20.76
CA THR A 32 22.35 14.86 -21.99
C THR A 32 23.54 13.90 -22.17
N GLU A 33 23.36 12.83 -22.94
CA GLU A 33 24.16 12.51 -24.14
C GLU A 33 23.71 11.19 -24.78
N LYS A 34 23.77 11.16 -26.12
CA LYS A 34 23.22 10.12 -26.99
C LYS A 34 23.95 8.78 -26.80
N SER A 35 23.28 7.79 -26.22
CA SER A 35 23.53 6.38 -26.55
C SER A 35 22.20 5.61 -26.56
N ALA A 36 22.04 4.74 -27.55
CA ALA A 36 20.79 4.08 -27.89
C ALA A 36 20.31 3.09 -26.80
N ILE A 37 19.33 3.51 -26.00
CA ILE A 37 18.56 2.66 -25.09
C ILE A 37 17.09 2.66 -25.60
N PRO A 38 16.38 1.52 -25.62
CA PRO A 38 14.94 1.53 -25.87
C PRO A 38 14.24 2.37 -24.81
N LYS A 39 13.35 3.28 -25.24
CA LYS A 39 12.64 4.26 -24.38
C LYS A 39 12.11 3.62 -23.10
N GLU A 40 12.39 4.26 -21.96
CA GLU A 40 12.11 3.95 -20.54
C GLU A 40 10.64 3.68 -20.16
N ASN A 41 9.74 3.50 -21.13
CA ASN A 41 8.29 3.60 -20.95
C ASN A 41 7.54 2.27 -21.25
N ASN A 42 8.18 1.11 -21.12
CA ASN A 42 7.46 -0.17 -21.29
C ASN A 42 6.84 -0.62 -19.95
N PRO A 43 5.52 -0.44 -19.73
CA PRO A 43 4.86 -0.78 -18.47
C PRO A 43 4.88 -2.29 -18.17
N VAL A 44 5.00 -3.13 -19.19
CA VAL A 44 5.10 -4.59 -19.02
C VAL A 44 6.36 -4.93 -18.25
N ILE A 45 7.51 -4.38 -18.65
CA ILE A 45 8.81 -4.64 -17.99
C ILE A 45 8.81 -4.15 -16.54
N GLN A 46 8.17 -3.01 -16.24
CA GLN A 46 8.06 -2.48 -14.87
C GLN A 46 7.23 -3.40 -13.96
N LEU A 47 6.11 -3.92 -14.47
CA LEU A 47 5.29 -4.89 -13.76
C LEU A 47 6.05 -6.20 -13.51
N SER A 48 6.79 -6.68 -14.51
CA SER A 48 7.63 -7.88 -14.38
C SER A 48 8.73 -7.69 -13.34
N ILE A 49 9.31 -6.49 -13.20
CA ILE A 49 10.31 -6.17 -12.16
C ILE A 49 9.71 -6.21 -10.75
N LEU A 50 8.49 -5.69 -10.57
CA LEU A 50 7.81 -5.75 -9.27
C LEU A 50 7.53 -7.20 -8.86
N ARG A 51 7.02 -8.02 -9.79
CA ARG A 51 6.81 -9.47 -9.57
C ARG A 51 8.12 -10.17 -9.24
N LEU A 52 9.17 -9.88 -10.01
CA LEU A 52 10.52 -10.39 -9.80
C LEU A 52 11.06 -10.06 -8.40
N SER A 53 10.84 -8.84 -7.90
CA SER A 53 11.32 -8.43 -6.58
C SER A 53 10.64 -9.19 -5.43
N ALA A 54 9.32 -9.39 -5.51
CA ALA A 54 8.57 -10.15 -4.52
C ALA A 54 8.99 -11.63 -4.50
N ALA A 55 9.13 -12.23 -5.68
CA ALA A 55 9.59 -13.60 -5.84
C ALA A 55 11.04 -13.79 -5.33
N ASN A 56 11.92 -12.81 -5.57
CA ASN A 56 13.29 -12.86 -5.08
C ASN A 56 13.38 -12.78 -3.55
N LEU A 57 12.55 -11.96 -2.91
CA LEU A 57 12.50 -11.86 -1.45
C LEU A 57 11.96 -13.15 -0.81
N ASP A 58 10.91 -13.74 -1.40
CA ASP A 58 10.41 -15.05 -0.96
C ASP A 58 11.49 -16.14 -1.07
N PHE A 59 12.13 -16.22 -2.24
CA PHE A 59 13.25 -17.12 -2.48
C PHE A 59 14.39 -16.91 -1.47
N ALA A 60 14.74 -15.66 -1.17
CA ALA A 60 15.77 -15.30 -0.20
C ALA A 60 15.47 -15.89 1.19
N LEU A 61 14.25 -15.71 1.69
CA LEU A 61 13.85 -16.17 3.01
C LEU A 61 13.76 -17.70 3.07
N ARG A 62 13.24 -18.34 2.02
CA ARG A 62 13.25 -19.81 1.93
C ARG A 62 14.67 -20.37 1.90
N LEU A 63 15.56 -19.82 1.06
CA LEU A 63 16.96 -20.26 0.98
C LEU A 63 17.70 -20.04 2.30
N TYR A 64 17.52 -18.86 2.92
CA TYR A 64 18.13 -18.56 4.22
C TYR A 64 17.74 -19.61 5.27
N ARG A 65 16.44 -19.92 5.42
CA ARG A 65 15.96 -20.94 6.36
C ARG A 65 16.55 -22.31 6.10
N GLN A 66 16.68 -22.70 4.83
CA GLN A 66 17.26 -23.99 4.46
C GLN A 66 18.76 -24.06 4.79
N ILE A 67 19.50 -22.95 4.69
CA ILE A 67 20.91 -22.90 5.10
C ILE A 67 21.02 -22.92 6.62
N ALA A 68 20.18 -22.13 7.31
CA ALA A 68 20.16 -22.02 8.78
C ALA A 68 19.78 -23.33 9.47
N SER A 69 18.92 -24.15 8.87
CA SER A 69 18.49 -25.44 9.42
C SER A 69 19.48 -26.59 9.24
N GLN A 70 20.57 -26.42 8.47
CA GLN A 70 21.55 -27.49 8.27
C GLN A 70 22.33 -27.79 9.57
N PRO A 71 22.65 -29.07 9.85
CA PRO A 71 23.49 -29.45 10.97
C PRO A 71 24.83 -28.71 10.96
N GLY A 72 25.14 -28.00 12.05
CA GLY A 72 26.37 -27.21 12.17
C GLY A 72 26.32 -25.78 11.60
N SER A 73 25.17 -25.34 11.05
CA SER A 73 24.96 -23.94 10.64
C SER A 73 24.71 -22.99 11.81
N ALA A 74 24.12 -23.47 12.91
CA ALA A 74 23.83 -22.66 14.09
C ALA A 74 25.07 -21.99 14.73
N ALA A 75 26.29 -22.43 14.36
CA ALA A 75 27.56 -21.88 14.82
C ALA A 75 28.31 -21.08 13.74
N LYS A 76 27.71 -20.78 12.58
CA LYS A 76 28.38 -20.17 11.42
C LYS A 76 27.62 -18.96 10.88
N ASN A 77 28.36 -17.98 10.34
CA ASN A 77 27.77 -16.85 9.63
C ASN A 77 27.17 -17.30 8.30
N ILE A 78 25.96 -16.81 8.01
CA ILE A 78 25.28 -17.02 6.73
C ILE A 78 25.29 -15.70 5.96
N PHE A 79 25.89 -15.71 4.77
CA PHE A 79 25.94 -14.54 3.90
C PHE A 79 25.85 -14.97 2.44
N PHE A 80 24.87 -14.44 1.72
CA PHE A 80 24.70 -14.66 0.28
C PHE A 80 23.89 -13.52 -0.35
N SER A 81 23.91 -13.43 -1.68
CA SER A 81 23.09 -12.49 -2.44
C SER A 81 21.95 -13.24 -3.14
N PRO A 82 20.69 -13.06 -2.69
CA PRO A 82 19.55 -13.75 -3.30
C PRO A 82 19.38 -13.43 -4.78
N VAL A 83 19.54 -12.17 -5.17
CA VAL A 83 19.42 -11.72 -6.58
C VAL A 83 20.51 -12.33 -7.48
N SER A 84 21.72 -12.53 -6.96
CA SER A 84 22.80 -13.13 -7.73
C SER A 84 22.57 -14.63 -7.95
N VAL A 85 22.15 -15.36 -6.91
CA VAL A 85 21.81 -16.79 -7.02
C VAL A 85 20.59 -17.00 -7.91
N SER A 86 19.55 -16.17 -7.75
CA SER A 86 18.33 -16.30 -8.52
C SER A 86 18.53 -15.97 -10.00
N ALA A 87 19.39 -15.00 -10.33
CA ALA A 87 19.77 -14.69 -11.70
C ALA A 87 20.48 -15.90 -12.36
N ALA A 88 21.39 -16.56 -11.64
CA ALA A 88 22.10 -17.72 -12.14
C ALA A 88 21.14 -18.90 -12.42
N LEU A 89 20.25 -19.21 -11.48
CA LEU A 89 19.24 -20.26 -11.65
C LEU A 89 18.22 -19.92 -12.74
N SER A 90 17.82 -18.66 -12.86
CA SER A 90 16.94 -18.18 -13.92
C SER A 90 17.62 -18.20 -15.30
N MET A 91 18.94 -18.06 -15.35
CA MET A 91 19.69 -18.24 -16.59
C MET A 91 19.71 -19.71 -17.03
N LEU A 92 19.84 -20.66 -16.09
CA LEU A 92 19.76 -22.09 -16.42
C LEU A 92 18.41 -22.47 -17.03
N SER A 93 17.33 -21.77 -16.64
CA SER A 93 16.00 -22.06 -17.17
C SER A 93 15.87 -21.77 -18.67
N LEU A 94 16.77 -20.98 -19.28
CA LEU A 94 16.85 -20.80 -20.74
C LEU A 94 17.15 -22.11 -21.49
N GLY A 95 17.91 -23.02 -20.86
CA GLY A 95 18.32 -24.29 -21.43
C GLY A 95 17.51 -25.49 -20.94
N ALA A 96 16.76 -25.32 -19.84
CA ALA A 96 15.96 -26.37 -19.23
C ALA A 96 14.66 -26.63 -20.01
N ARG A 97 14.13 -27.85 -19.90
CA ARG A 97 12.85 -28.25 -20.49
C ARG A 97 12.03 -29.07 -19.50
N ASP A 98 10.74 -29.19 -19.77
CA ASP A 98 9.80 -30.07 -19.06
C ASP A 98 9.86 -29.90 -17.52
N ASN A 99 9.98 -31.00 -16.78
CA ASN A 99 10.02 -30.96 -15.33
C ASN A 99 11.18 -30.13 -14.77
N THR A 100 12.31 -30.09 -15.47
CA THR A 100 13.49 -29.35 -15.01
C THR A 100 13.23 -27.84 -15.01
N VAL A 101 12.62 -27.30 -16.08
CA VAL A 101 12.30 -25.86 -16.13
C VAL A 101 11.23 -25.53 -15.08
N ASN A 102 10.21 -26.39 -14.92
CA ASN A 102 9.16 -26.19 -13.92
C ASN A 102 9.71 -26.19 -12.49
N GLN A 103 10.66 -27.07 -12.17
CA GLN A 103 11.33 -27.08 -10.87
C GLN A 103 12.13 -25.80 -10.61
N LEU A 104 12.88 -25.32 -11.61
CA LEU A 104 13.63 -24.06 -11.51
C LEU A 104 12.69 -22.87 -11.28
N LEU A 105 11.64 -22.75 -12.10
CA LEU A 105 10.66 -21.68 -11.98
C LEU A 105 9.93 -21.73 -10.64
N ARG A 106 9.50 -22.91 -10.19
CA ARG A 106 8.85 -23.07 -8.87
C ARG A 106 9.76 -22.65 -7.72
N VAL A 107 11.03 -23.06 -7.72
CA VAL A 107 11.98 -22.67 -6.66
C VAL A 107 12.16 -21.15 -6.62
N LEU A 108 12.19 -20.51 -7.78
CA LEU A 108 12.35 -19.06 -7.92
C LEU A 108 11.06 -18.26 -7.63
N GLY A 109 9.92 -18.92 -7.38
CA GLY A 109 8.64 -18.26 -7.10
C GLY A 109 7.86 -17.86 -8.36
N TYR A 110 8.08 -18.57 -9.46
CA TYR A 110 7.52 -18.28 -10.79
C TYR A 110 6.52 -19.35 -11.27
N SER A 111 6.05 -20.24 -10.40
CA SER A 111 5.26 -21.41 -10.80
C SER A 111 3.91 -21.08 -11.45
N ASP A 112 3.36 -19.90 -11.17
CA ASP A 112 2.03 -19.48 -11.64
C ASP A 112 2.09 -18.64 -12.93
N MET A 113 3.27 -18.59 -13.57
CA MET A 113 3.53 -17.84 -14.78
C MET A 113 3.39 -18.72 -16.02
N SER A 114 2.68 -18.22 -17.04
CA SER A 114 2.52 -18.88 -18.34
C SER A 114 3.86 -18.99 -19.08
N GLN A 115 3.94 -19.82 -20.14
CA GLN A 115 5.17 -19.94 -20.94
C GLN A 115 5.62 -18.60 -21.58
N ASN A 116 4.69 -17.68 -21.85
CA ASN A 116 5.02 -16.34 -22.36
C ASN A 116 5.63 -15.46 -21.26
N ASP A 117 5.17 -15.61 -20.01
CA ASP A 117 5.70 -14.89 -18.85
C ASP A 117 7.15 -15.31 -18.53
N ALA A 118 7.55 -16.55 -18.85
CA ALA A 118 8.93 -17.01 -18.66
C ALA A 118 9.95 -16.20 -19.49
N ALA A 119 9.58 -15.77 -20.70
CA ALA A 119 10.41 -14.88 -21.52
C ALA A 119 10.49 -13.46 -20.91
N GLU A 120 9.41 -12.99 -20.29
CA GLU A 120 9.37 -11.69 -19.61
C GLU A 120 10.28 -11.67 -18.37
N VAL A 121 10.40 -12.78 -17.64
CA VAL A 121 11.34 -12.90 -16.51
C VAL A 121 12.77 -12.65 -16.96
N HIS A 122 13.16 -13.15 -18.13
CA HIS A 122 14.50 -12.98 -18.67
C HIS A 122 14.78 -11.52 -19.08
N GLU A 123 13.80 -10.83 -19.69
CA GLU A 123 13.91 -9.38 -19.94
C GLU A 123 13.93 -8.57 -18.63
N ALA A 124 13.18 -8.98 -17.60
CA ALA A 124 13.22 -8.33 -16.30
C ALA A 124 14.59 -8.46 -15.62
N TYR A 125 15.21 -9.65 -15.66
CA TYR A 125 16.58 -9.85 -15.18
C TYR A 125 17.60 -9.03 -15.98
N LYS A 126 17.45 -8.97 -17.30
CA LYS A 126 18.30 -8.15 -18.16
C LYS A 126 18.30 -6.70 -17.74
N TYR A 127 17.10 -6.14 -17.56
CA TYR A 127 16.94 -4.77 -17.09
C TYR A 127 17.52 -4.59 -15.68
N LEU A 128 17.20 -5.49 -14.75
CA LEU A 128 17.67 -5.43 -13.36
C LEU A 128 19.20 -5.46 -13.30
N LEU A 129 19.84 -6.43 -13.94
CA LEU A 129 21.29 -6.56 -13.97
C LEU A 129 21.95 -5.34 -14.61
N GLN A 130 21.38 -4.78 -15.69
CA GLN A 130 21.87 -3.55 -16.30
C GLN A 130 21.82 -2.36 -15.33
N LYS A 131 20.74 -2.22 -14.56
CA LYS A 131 20.56 -1.15 -13.58
C LYS A 131 21.52 -1.29 -12.39
N LEU A 132 21.71 -2.52 -11.92
CA LEU A 132 22.59 -2.86 -10.79
C LEU A 132 24.08 -2.69 -11.11
N THR A 133 24.48 -3.00 -12.34
CA THR A 133 25.89 -3.00 -12.78
C THR A 133 26.28 -1.76 -13.59
N ARG A 134 25.48 -0.68 -13.52
CA ARG A 134 25.75 0.53 -14.29
C ARG A 134 27.04 1.19 -13.80
N GLU A 135 27.93 1.49 -14.75
CA GLU A 135 29.14 2.29 -14.50
C GLU A 135 28.73 3.65 -13.92
N ASN A 136 29.42 4.11 -12.87
CA ASN A 136 29.11 5.31 -12.09
C ASN A 136 27.85 5.25 -11.20
N SER A 137 27.34 4.05 -10.86
CA SER A 137 26.32 3.94 -9.81
C SER A 137 26.91 4.24 -8.43
N GLU A 138 26.19 5.03 -7.61
CA GLU A 138 26.59 5.34 -6.22
C GLU A 138 26.68 4.10 -5.31
N LEU A 139 26.12 2.97 -5.74
CA LEU A 139 26.09 1.71 -5.01
C LEU A 139 27.41 0.94 -5.03
N ASN A 140 28.30 1.20 -6.00
CA ASN A 140 29.54 0.45 -6.21
C ASN A 140 29.32 -1.09 -6.13
N LEU A 141 28.35 -1.57 -6.90
CA LEU A 141 28.01 -2.98 -7.00
C LEU A 141 28.62 -3.57 -8.27
N THR A 142 29.45 -4.60 -8.12
CA THR A 142 29.96 -5.40 -9.24
C THR A 142 29.36 -6.79 -9.14
N MET A 143 28.77 -7.29 -10.20
CA MET A 143 28.30 -8.67 -10.25
C MET A 143 28.43 -9.22 -11.67
N GLY A 144 28.54 -10.54 -11.78
CA GLY A 144 28.65 -11.22 -13.05
C GLY A 144 28.22 -12.66 -12.98
N ASN A 145 27.90 -13.20 -14.15
CA ASN A 145 27.55 -14.60 -14.37
C ASN A 145 28.54 -15.17 -15.39
N SER A 146 28.97 -16.41 -15.21
CA SER A 146 29.78 -17.10 -16.21
C SER A 146 29.43 -18.59 -16.31
N LEU A 147 29.60 -19.13 -17.52
CA LEU A 147 29.45 -20.53 -17.87
C LEU A 147 30.84 -21.07 -18.20
N HIS A 148 31.33 -22.00 -17.41
CA HIS A 148 32.58 -22.70 -17.64
C HIS A 148 32.26 -24.08 -18.20
N ILE A 149 32.59 -24.32 -19.45
CA ILE A 149 32.14 -25.49 -20.22
C ILE A 149 33.33 -26.39 -20.48
N GLN A 150 33.13 -27.70 -20.34
CA GLN A 150 34.15 -28.70 -20.69
C GLN A 150 34.58 -28.52 -22.14
N GLN A 151 35.89 -28.44 -22.39
CA GLN A 151 36.44 -28.44 -23.75
C GLN A 151 35.81 -29.57 -24.59
N GLU A 152 35.49 -29.24 -25.84
CA GLU A 152 34.83 -30.12 -26.82
C GLU A 152 33.33 -30.40 -26.56
N PHE A 153 32.76 -29.91 -25.46
CA PHE A 153 31.32 -30.02 -25.23
C PHE A 153 30.56 -28.95 -26.04
N VAL A 154 29.72 -29.39 -26.97
CA VAL A 154 28.98 -28.50 -27.87
C VAL A 154 27.68 -28.03 -27.20
N VAL A 155 27.66 -26.75 -26.79
CA VAL A 155 26.44 -26.11 -26.27
C VAL A 155 25.65 -25.48 -27.41
N LYS A 156 24.32 -25.55 -27.32
CA LYS A 156 23.44 -24.91 -28.31
C LYS A 156 23.69 -23.41 -28.36
N GLN A 157 24.01 -22.92 -29.56
CA GLN A 157 24.33 -21.51 -29.80
C GLN A 157 23.27 -20.55 -29.26
N LYS A 158 21.99 -20.87 -29.44
CA LYS A 158 20.86 -20.05 -28.94
C LYS A 158 20.89 -19.85 -27.42
N PHE A 159 21.27 -20.88 -26.65
CA PHE A 159 21.37 -20.75 -25.19
C PHE A 159 22.52 -19.81 -24.79
N LEU A 160 23.67 -19.89 -25.48
CA LEU A 160 24.81 -19.00 -25.21
C LEU A 160 24.46 -17.53 -25.56
N GLU A 161 23.75 -17.33 -26.67
CA GLU A 161 23.27 -16.01 -27.08
C GLU A 161 22.29 -15.42 -26.05
N ASP A 162 21.31 -16.21 -25.61
CA ASP A 162 20.31 -15.76 -24.63
C ASP A 162 20.94 -15.53 -23.25
N ALA A 163 21.84 -16.41 -22.80
CA ALA A 163 22.57 -16.24 -21.54
C ALA A 163 23.40 -14.94 -21.54
N LYS A 164 24.08 -14.64 -22.66
CA LYS A 164 24.82 -13.39 -22.84
C LYS A 164 23.88 -12.18 -22.91
N GLN A 165 22.79 -12.29 -23.66
CA GLN A 165 21.82 -11.20 -23.85
C GLN A 165 21.11 -10.81 -22.56
N PHE A 166 20.54 -11.79 -21.84
CA PHE A 166 19.68 -11.53 -20.70
C PHE A 166 20.46 -11.43 -19.38
N TYR A 167 21.58 -12.13 -19.24
CA TYR A 167 22.29 -12.24 -17.96
C TYR A 167 23.72 -11.70 -18.00
N LYS A 168 24.14 -11.12 -19.13
CA LYS A 168 25.53 -10.69 -19.38
C LYS A 168 26.54 -11.80 -19.09
N ALA A 169 26.17 -13.06 -19.35
CA ALA A 169 27.00 -14.20 -19.03
C ALA A 169 28.22 -14.30 -19.94
N GLU A 170 29.38 -14.55 -19.33
CA GLU A 170 30.60 -14.88 -20.07
C GLU A 170 30.76 -16.39 -20.19
N VAL A 171 31.31 -16.85 -21.31
CA VAL A 171 31.48 -18.27 -21.60
C VAL A 171 32.96 -18.57 -21.71
N MET A 172 33.42 -19.60 -20.99
CA MET A 172 34.81 -19.98 -20.87
C MET A 172 34.96 -21.48 -21.15
N ASP A 173 35.86 -21.84 -22.05
CA ASP A 173 36.23 -23.24 -22.28
C ASP A 173 37.26 -23.68 -21.23
N VAL A 174 36.95 -24.73 -20.49
CA VAL A 174 37.76 -25.24 -19.39
C VAL A 174 37.94 -26.74 -19.55
N ASN A 175 39.15 -27.26 -19.33
CA ASN A 175 39.38 -28.70 -19.33
C ASN A 175 39.22 -29.28 -17.92
N PHE A 176 38.01 -29.63 -17.50
CA PHE A 176 37.74 -30.25 -16.21
C PHE A 176 38.41 -31.62 -16.03
N LYS A 177 38.78 -32.31 -17.13
CA LYS A 177 39.60 -33.53 -17.07
C LYS A 177 40.99 -33.28 -16.44
N GLU A 178 41.45 -32.02 -16.45
CA GLU A 178 42.63 -31.53 -15.72
C GLU A 178 42.20 -30.63 -14.56
N PRO A 179 41.69 -31.19 -13.44
CA PRO A 179 41.01 -30.42 -12.40
C PRO A 179 41.88 -29.33 -11.75
N GLU A 180 43.19 -29.54 -11.62
CA GLU A 180 44.10 -28.54 -11.05
C GLU A 180 44.30 -27.33 -11.98
N ASN A 181 44.44 -27.58 -13.29
CA ASN A 181 44.54 -26.53 -14.30
C ASN A 181 43.21 -25.77 -14.42
N ALA A 182 42.09 -26.50 -14.51
CA ALA A 182 40.75 -25.93 -14.52
C ALA A 182 40.48 -25.04 -13.29
N LYS A 183 40.86 -25.51 -12.09
CA LYS A 183 40.74 -24.74 -10.85
C LYS A 183 41.56 -23.46 -10.92
N GLY A 184 42.81 -23.54 -11.39
CA GLY A 184 43.68 -22.37 -11.59
C GLY A 184 43.06 -21.34 -12.54
N GLN A 185 42.52 -21.78 -13.67
CA GLN A 185 41.86 -20.91 -14.65
C GLN A 185 40.61 -20.23 -14.08
N ILE A 186 39.72 -20.97 -13.41
CA ILE A 186 38.50 -20.43 -12.82
C ILE A 186 38.83 -19.44 -11.70
N ASN A 187 39.74 -19.78 -10.80
CA ASN A 187 40.12 -18.89 -9.71
C ASN A 187 40.84 -17.63 -10.21
N ALA A 188 41.69 -17.74 -11.24
CA ALA A 188 42.31 -16.57 -11.88
C ALA A 188 41.27 -15.65 -12.54
N TYR A 189 40.25 -16.22 -13.19
CA TYR A 189 39.14 -15.48 -13.76
C TYR A 189 38.38 -14.69 -12.69
N ILE A 190 37.93 -15.36 -11.62
CA ILE A 190 37.19 -14.71 -10.53
C ILE A 190 38.04 -13.66 -9.82
N ASN A 191 39.31 -13.96 -9.55
CA ASN A 191 40.25 -13.02 -8.93
C ASN A 191 40.37 -11.74 -9.77
N LYS A 192 40.55 -11.87 -11.09
CA LYS A 192 40.60 -10.73 -12.01
C LYS A 192 39.29 -9.93 -12.00
N LYS A 193 38.14 -10.61 -12.07
CA LYS A 193 36.81 -9.96 -12.11
C LYS A 193 36.42 -9.26 -10.81
N THR A 194 36.97 -9.71 -9.69
CA THR A 194 36.68 -9.18 -8.35
C THR A 194 37.81 -8.31 -7.81
N ALA A 195 38.78 -7.94 -8.65
CA ALA A 195 39.97 -7.17 -8.27
C ALA A 195 40.71 -7.77 -7.04
N GLY A 196 40.73 -9.10 -6.93
CA GLY A 196 41.41 -9.84 -5.87
C GLY A 196 40.61 -10.00 -4.57
N GLU A 197 39.39 -9.48 -4.47
CA GLU A 197 38.55 -9.60 -3.27
C GLU A 197 38.06 -11.05 -3.05
N ILE A 198 37.80 -11.80 -4.14
CA ILE A 198 37.45 -13.21 -4.06
C ILE A 198 38.59 -14.05 -4.61
N GLN A 199 39.22 -14.81 -3.71
CA GLN A 199 40.31 -15.73 -3.97
C GLN A 199 39.84 -17.16 -3.68
N ASP A 200 40.40 -18.14 -4.39
CA ASP A 200 40.11 -19.56 -4.17
C ASP A 200 38.60 -19.91 -4.18
N PHE A 201 37.86 -19.33 -5.15
CA PHE A 201 36.42 -19.53 -5.32
C PHE A 201 36.06 -21.03 -5.39
N VAL A 202 36.83 -21.80 -6.18
CA VAL A 202 36.71 -23.25 -6.26
C VAL A 202 37.89 -23.91 -5.54
N LYS A 203 37.59 -24.82 -4.61
CA LYS A 203 38.60 -25.59 -3.87
C LYS A 203 38.93 -26.93 -4.53
N THR A 204 37.90 -27.63 -5.02
CA THR A 204 38.00 -28.95 -5.64
C THR A 204 37.10 -29.00 -6.87
N LEU A 205 37.52 -29.71 -7.91
CA LEU A 205 36.74 -29.94 -9.12
C LEU A 205 36.62 -31.44 -9.38
N ASP A 206 35.41 -31.86 -9.75
CA ASP A 206 35.17 -33.22 -10.23
C ASP A 206 35.57 -33.31 -11.71
N PRO A 207 36.46 -34.24 -12.10
CA PRO A 207 36.85 -34.41 -13.50
C PRO A 207 35.70 -34.74 -14.47
N SER A 208 34.56 -35.20 -13.95
CA SER A 208 33.34 -35.44 -14.73
C SER A 208 32.49 -34.20 -14.97
N THR A 209 32.89 -33.03 -14.46
CA THR A 209 32.17 -31.77 -14.66
C THR A 209 32.09 -31.42 -16.15
N VAL A 210 30.87 -31.24 -16.66
CA VAL A 210 30.62 -30.85 -18.06
C VAL A 210 30.35 -29.35 -18.20
N MET A 211 29.69 -28.78 -17.21
CA MET A 211 29.36 -27.35 -17.17
C MET A 211 29.33 -26.90 -15.71
N MET A 212 29.95 -25.75 -15.44
CA MET A 212 29.90 -25.07 -14.15
C MET A 212 29.32 -23.68 -14.34
N LEU A 213 28.22 -23.43 -13.63
CA LEU A 213 27.60 -22.12 -13.54
C LEU A 213 28.21 -21.35 -12.38
N LEU A 214 28.73 -20.15 -12.64
CA LEU A 214 29.28 -19.28 -11.64
C LEU A 214 28.54 -17.95 -11.60
N ASN A 215 28.34 -17.45 -10.39
CA ASN A 215 27.90 -16.10 -10.13
C ASN A 215 28.79 -15.48 -9.04
N TYR A 216 29.07 -14.19 -9.17
CA TYR A 216 29.77 -13.43 -8.14
C TYR A 216 29.12 -12.07 -7.98
N VAL A 217 29.24 -11.53 -6.77
CA VAL A 217 28.82 -10.17 -6.44
C VAL A 217 29.76 -9.59 -5.40
N LEU A 218 30.14 -8.34 -5.61
CA LEU A 218 30.92 -7.51 -4.73
C LEU A 218 30.13 -6.23 -4.50
N PHE A 219 29.79 -5.97 -3.24
CA PHE A 219 29.10 -4.76 -2.83
C PHE A 219 30.02 -3.92 -1.96
N LYS A 220 30.38 -2.72 -2.43
CA LYS A 220 31.23 -1.76 -1.71
C LYS A 220 30.55 -0.40 -1.59
N GLY A 221 29.32 -0.43 -1.08
CA GLY A 221 28.51 0.78 -0.88
C GLY A 221 29.17 1.75 0.10
N SER A 222 29.11 3.04 -0.22
CA SER A 222 29.54 4.10 0.70
C SER A 222 28.37 4.46 1.61
N TRP A 223 28.58 4.53 2.92
CA TRP A 223 27.53 4.97 3.83
C TRP A 223 27.07 6.39 3.49
N MET A 224 25.76 6.68 3.48
CA MET A 224 25.26 8.05 3.28
C MET A 224 25.79 9.01 4.36
N LYS A 225 25.97 8.47 5.57
CA LYS A 225 26.73 9.08 6.65
C LYS A 225 27.68 7.99 7.16
N PRO A 226 29.01 8.15 7.16
CA PRO A 226 29.94 7.13 7.63
C PRO A 226 30.07 7.09 9.16
N PHE A 227 30.61 5.99 9.71
CA PHE A 227 31.03 5.92 11.11
C PHE A 227 32.38 6.62 11.27
N ASP A 228 32.60 7.27 12.41
CA ASP A 228 33.91 7.83 12.76
C ASP A 228 34.81 6.68 13.26
N PRO A 229 35.94 6.39 12.58
CA PRO A 229 36.85 5.32 13.01
C PRO A 229 37.36 5.52 14.44
N THR A 230 37.51 6.77 14.91
CA THR A 230 37.97 7.08 16.26
C THR A 230 36.94 6.76 17.35
N ALA A 231 35.67 6.62 16.96
CA ALA A 231 34.58 6.19 17.84
C ALA A 231 34.38 4.65 17.84
N THR A 232 35.29 3.90 17.21
CA THR A 232 35.29 2.44 17.26
C THR A 232 36.09 1.96 18.47
N TYR A 233 35.51 1.09 19.28
CA TYR A 233 36.14 0.60 20.51
C TYR A 233 35.89 -0.90 20.68
N GLU A 234 36.77 -1.55 21.43
CA GLU A 234 36.64 -2.95 21.77
C GLU A 234 35.47 -3.15 22.76
N ALA A 235 34.51 -4.01 22.40
CA ALA A 235 33.34 -4.33 23.21
C ALA A 235 33.00 -5.82 23.17
N ASP A 236 32.18 -6.24 24.14
CA ASP A 236 31.65 -7.59 24.21
C ASP A 236 30.53 -7.77 23.18
N PHE A 237 30.57 -8.87 22.43
CA PHE A 237 29.53 -9.34 21.51
C PHE A 237 29.00 -10.68 22.01
N HIS A 238 27.69 -10.75 22.23
CA HIS A 238 27.03 -11.95 22.75
C HIS A 238 26.58 -12.83 21.59
N VAL A 239 27.32 -13.92 21.39
CA VAL A 239 27.05 -14.93 20.36
C VAL A 239 25.81 -15.74 20.74
N ASP A 240 25.72 -16.10 22.01
CA ASP A 240 24.60 -16.78 22.63
C ASP A 240 24.56 -16.42 24.13
N ASN A 241 23.68 -17.04 24.92
CA ASN A 241 23.54 -16.75 26.35
C ASN A 241 24.79 -17.10 27.19
N THR A 242 25.72 -17.89 26.66
CA THR A 242 26.89 -18.42 27.36
C THR A 242 28.22 -18.01 26.71
N THR A 243 28.19 -17.63 25.44
CA THR A 243 29.38 -17.32 24.64
C THR A 243 29.45 -15.83 24.35
N THR A 244 30.54 -15.19 24.79
CA THR A 244 30.83 -13.78 24.51
C THR A 244 32.21 -13.66 23.86
N VAL A 245 32.32 -12.84 22.83
CA VAL A 245 33.56 -12.58 22.10
C VAL A 245 33.84 -11.08 22.05
N ARG A 246 35.11 -10.69 21.96
CA ARG A 246 35.51 -9.28 21.83
C ARG A 246 35.53 -8.87 20.38
N VAL A 247 34.93 -7.71 20.08
CA VAL A 247 34.85 -7.16 18.71
C VAL A 247 35.11 -5.65 18.72
N GLN A 248 35.59 -5.15 17.58
CA GLN A 248 35.65 -3.72 17.29
C GLN A 248 34.23 -3.18 17.05
N MET A 249 33.60 -2.66 18.09
CA MET A 249 32.26 -2.10 18.04
C MET A 249 32.28 -0.69 17.48
N MET A 250 31.57 -0.47 16.38
CA MET A 250 31.39 0.84 15.79
C MET A 250 30.25 1.58 16.50
N LYS A 251 30.49 2.84 16.86
CA LYS A 251 29.46 3.71 17.45
C LYS A 251 29.28 4.96 16.62
N ARG A 252 28.02 5.28 16.32
CA ARG A 252 27.65 6.58 15.77
C ARG A 252 26.28 6.96 16.31
N LEU A 253 26.18 8.19 16.79
CA LEU A 253 24.90 8.80 17.11
C LEU A 253 24.30 9.37 15.83
N GLY A 254 23.03 9.07 15.55
CA GLY A 254 22.35 9.55 14.36
C GLY A 254 20.86 9.25 14.37
N MET A 255 20.15 9.86 13.42
CA MET A 255 18.75 9.52 13.14
C MET A 255 18.74 8.32 12.21
N TYR A 256 18.19 7.21 12.69
CA TYR A 256 18.00 5.99 11.92
C TYR A 256 16.52 5.65 11.88
N TYR A 257 16.07 5.04 10.80
CA TYR A 257 14.76 4.42 10.81
C TYR A 257 14.84 3.15 11.65
N SER A 258 14.05 3.09 12.72
CA SER A 258 14.05 1.94 13.61
C SER A 258 12.67 1.69 14.19
N GLY A 259 12.35 0.43 14.45
CA GLY A 259 11.12 0.01 15.09
C GLY A 259 11.34 -1.25 15.91
N TYR A 260 10.41 -1.55 16.82
CA TYR A 260 10.36 -2.85 17.48
C TYR A 260 9.26 -3.68 16.83
N ASP A 261 9.63 -4.81 16.26
CA ASP A 261 8.69 -5.77 15.71
C ASP A 261 8.26 -6.74 16.82
N GLN A 262 6.99 -6.67 17.20
CA GLN A 262 6.43 -7.51 18.26
C GLN A 262 6.29 -8.97 17.84
N GLN A 263 6.08 -9.27 16.55
CA GLN A 263 5.85 -10.62 16.06
C GLN A 263 7.12 -11.48 16.13
N ILE A 264 8.28 -10.86 15.92
CA ILE A 264 9.60 -11.49 16.01
C ILE A 264 10.43 -11.02 17.20
N SER A 265 9.84 -10.26 18.13
CA SER A 265 10.50 -9.74 19.33
C SER A 265 11.90 -9.14 19.06
N SER A 266 11.97 -8.27 18.06
CA SER A 266 13.25 -7.76 17.54
C SER A 266 13.23 -6.26 17.31
N TYR A 267 14.35 -5.60 17.61
CA TYR A 267 14.60 -4.24 17.13
C TYR A 267 15.09 -4.29 15.69
N VAL A 268 14.45 -3.53 14.81
CA VAL A 268 14.85 -3.41 13.41
C VAL A 268 15.39 -2.01 13.17
N VAL A 269 16.55 -1.87 12.50
CA VAL A 269 17.19 -0.59 12.19
C VAL A 269 17.63 -0.58 10.72
N SER A 270 17.36 0.52 10.00
CA SER A 270 17.83 0.74 8.63
C SER A 270 18.91 1.82 8.57
N ILE A 271 20.03 1.51 7.92
CA ILE A 271 21.17 2.40 7.75
C ILE A 271 21.40 2.64 6.24
N PRO A 272 21.20 3.87 5.73
CA PRO A 272 21.29 4.13 4.29
C PRO A 272 22.73 4.20 3.79
N TYR A 273 22.96 3.64 2.59
CA TYR A 273 24.12 3.90 1.75
C TYR A 273 23.84 5.10 0.82
N HIS A 274 24.87 5.64 0.17
CA HIS A 274 24.69 6.46 -1.03
C HIS A 274 24.02 5.62 -2.13
N GLY A 275 23.21 6.26 -2.98
CA GLY A 275 22.28 5.59 -3.89
C GLY A 275 20.97 5.16 -3.23
N ASN A 276 20.43 4.02 -3.67
CA ASN A 276 19.11 3.50 -3.29
C ASN A 276 19.20 2.16 -2.54
N ALA A 277 20.28 1.92 -1.79
CA ALA A 277 20.42 0.74 -0.93
C ALA A 277 20.49 1.14 0.55
N SER A 278 20.09 0.22 1.43
CA SER A 278 20.22 0.36 2.88
C SER A 278 20.61 -0.97 3.50
N LEU A 279 21.36 -0.93 4.59
CA LEU A 279 21.58 -2.09 5.46
C LEU A 279 20.42 -2.16 6.46
N VAL A 280 19.74 -3.30 6.53
CA VAL A 280 18.71 -3.56 7.55
C VAL A 280 19.27 -4.53 8.58
N LEU A 281 19.27 -4.11 9.84
CA LEU A 281 19.70 -4.91 10.98
C LEU A 281 18.46 -5.33 11.77
N ILE A 282 18.31 -6.63 12.01
CA ILE A 282 17.27 -7.21 12.86
C ILE A 282 17.99 -7.76 14.09
N LEU A 283 17.78 -7.11 15.23
CA LEU A 283 18.38 -7.46 16.50
C LEU A 283 17.35 -8.21 17.36
N PRO A 284 17.43 -9.55 17.44
CA PRO A 284 16.57 -10.33 18.33
C PRO A 284 16.86 -10.03 19.79
N ALA A 285 15.86 -10.26 20.65
CA ALA A 285 16.11 -10.40 22.08
C ALA A 285 17.14 -11.53 22.36
N PRO A 286 17.91 -11.47 23.46
CA PRO A 286 18.93 -12.47 23.78
C PRO A 286 18.38 -13.91 23.70
N GLY A 287 19.07 -14.77 22.94
CA GLY A 287 18.68 -16.17 22.73
C GLY A 287 17.50 -16.40 21.76
N LYS A 288 16.95 -15.37 21.12
CA LYS A 288 15.77 -15.47 20.24
C LYS A 288 16.06 -15.51 18.74
N LEU A 289 17.33 -15.59 18.32
CA LEU A 289 17.69 -15.59 16.90
C LEU A 289 16.97 -16.70 16.12
N ALA A 290 16.95 -17.94 16.64
CA ALA A 290 16.27 -19.05 15.98
C ALA A 290 14.76 -18.82 15.78
N GLU A 291 14.09 -18.12 16.70
CA GLU A 291 12.67 -17.77 16.59
C GLU A 291 12.46 -16.75 15.47
N VAL A 292 13.34 -15.74 15.38
CA VAL A 292 13.33 -14.78 14.27
C VAL A 292 13.52 -15.50 12.94
N GLU A 293 14.50 -16.39 12.83
CA GLU A 293 14.79 -17.10 11.57
C GLU A 293 13.61 -17.96 11.09
N GLN A 294 12.86 -18.57 12.02
CA GLN A 294 11.66 -19.33 11.69
C GLN A 294 10.50 -18.40 11.28
N ASN A 295 10.26 -17.34 12.04
CA ASN A 295 9.06 -16.51 11.93
C ASN A 295 9.17 -15.35 10.94
N LEU A 296 10.38 -14.99 10.49
CA LEU A 296 10.60 -13.86 9.58
C LEU A 296 9.96 -14.11 8.21
N THR A 297 8.93 -13.35 7.87
CA THR A 297 8.22 -13.41 6.59
C THR A 297 8.36 -12.11 5.78
N ILE A 298 7.89 -12.15 4.53
CA ILE A 298 7.82 -10.99 3.64
C ILE A 298 7.05 -9.82 4.28
N SER A 299 5.98 -10.11 5.03
CA SER A 299 5.16 -9.06 5.65
C SER A 299 5.92 -8.24 6.68
N HIS A 300 6.90 -8.81 7.38
CA HIS A 300 7.74 -8.08 8.33
C HIS A 300 8.61 -7.03 7.60
N PHE A 301 9.18 -7.41 6.44
CA PHE A 301 9.90 -6.47 5.58
C PHE A 301 8.98 -5.43 4.99
N GLN A 302 7.81 -5.82 4.51
CA GLN A 302 6.81 -4.88 4.00
C GLN A 302 6.42 -3.88 5.08
N ASN A 303 6.05 -4.32 6.28
CA ASN A 303 5.69 -3.43 7.39
C ASN A 303 6.82 -2.46 7.75
N PHE A 304 8.07 -2.96 7.81
CA PHE A 304 9.23 -2.12 8.09
C PHE A 304 9.53 -1.13 6.96
N PHE A 305 9.54 -1.58 5.70
CA PHE A 305 9.83 -0.73 4.55
C PHE A 305 8.68 0.23 4.21
N PHE A 306 7.41 -0.14 4.38
CA PHE A 306 6.26 0.75 4.20
C PHE A 306 6.11 1.77 5.32
N SER A 307 6.67 1.52 6.51
CA SER A 307 6.83 2.55 7.54
C SER A 307 7.93 3.59 7.21
N LEU A 308 8.74 3.34 6.18
CA LEU A 308 9.59 4.36 5.56
C LEU A 308 8.75 5.14 4.54
N PRO A 309 8.92 6.47 4.40
CA PRO A 309 8.28 7.22 3.34
C PRO A 309 8.83 6.79 1.97
N PHE A 310 8.24 5.77 1.34
CA PHE A 310 8.47 5.36 -0.04
C PHE A 310 7.77 6.34 -1.00
N SER A 311 8.27 7.56 -1.10
CA SER A 311 7.83 8.51 -2.13
C SER A 311 8.89 9.54 -2.45
N HIS A 312 10.07 9.11 -2.92
CA HIS A 312 11.05 10.08 -3.42
C HIS A 312 11.63 9.85 -4.81
N TYR A 313 11.26 8.80 -5.56
CA TYR A 313 11.96 8.58 -6.83
C TYR A 313 11.21 8.12 -8.10
N ILE A 314 9.92 7.72 -8.12
CA ILE A 314 9.37 7.01 -9.31
C ILE A 314 8.08 7.61 -9.91
N PHE A 315 7.87 8.92 -10.05
CA PHE A 315 6.65 9.39 -10.75
C PHE A 315 6.78 10.70 -11.54
N ASP A 316 7.94 11.01 -12.11
CA ASP A 316 8.11 12.31 -12.78
C ASP A 316 7.92 12.36 -14.32
N GLU A 317 7.79 11.29 -15.12
CA GLU A 317 7.67 11.47 -16.60
C GLU A 317 6.82 10.44 -17.39
N PHE A 318 5.61 10.80 -17.86
CA PHE A 318 4.91 10.13 -18.98
C PHE A 318 4.04 11.11 -19.82
N PRO A 319 4.10 11.09 -21.18
CA PRO A 319 3.21 11.87 -22.05
C PRO A 319 1.88 11.17 -22.40
N SER A 320 0.81 11.97 -22.48
CA SER A 320 -0.62 11.65 -22.54
C SER A 320 -1.18 10.88 -23.76
N ARG A 321 -0.36 10.49 -24.75
CA ARG A 321 -0.84 9.84 -25.99
C ARG A 321 -0.80 8.30 -26.01
N ILE A 322 -0.07 7.65 -25.10
CA ILE A 322 0.03 6.17 -25.03
C ILE A 322 -1.14 5.55 -24.24
N MET A 323 -1.79 6.33 -23.37
CA MET A 323 -3.00 5.95 -22.61
C MET A 323 -4.14 5.44 -23.51
N GLY A 324 -4.30 6.00 -24.72
CA GLY A 324 -5.39 5.61 -25.63
C GLY A 324 -5.23 4.22 -26.27
N PHE A 325 -4.00 3.71 -26.42
CA PHE A 325 -3.76 2.43 -27.10
C PHE A 325 -3.90 1.22 -26.15
N LEU A 326 -3.64 1.40 -24.85
CA LEU A 326 -3.86 0.39 -23.81
C LEU A 326 -5.36 0.20 -23.49
N VAL A 327 -6.17 1.23 -23.69
CA VAL A 327 -7.64 1.20 -23.50
C VAL A 327 -8.33 0.28 -24.51
N ILE A 328 -7.84 0.21 -25.76
CA ILE A 328 -8.48 -0.60 -26.81
C ILE A 328 -8.16 -2.09 -26.65
N ILE A 329 -6.94 -2.45 -26.23
CA ILE A 329 -6.54 -3.85 -25.98
C ILE A 329 -7.27 -4.44 -24.76
N LYS A 330 -7.53 -3.63 -23.72
CA LYS A 330 -8.36 -4.03 -22.57
C LYS A 330 -9.84 -4.20 -22.95
N TRP A 331 -10.37 -3.35 -23.84
CA TRP A 331 -11.76 -3.45 -24.32
C TRP A 331 -12.05 -4.72 -25.14
N SER A 332 -11.08 -5.23 -25.92
CA SER A 332 -11.25 -6.48 -26.68
C SER A 332 -11.21 -7.75 -25.81
N PHE A 333 -10.54 -7.72 -24.67
CA PHE A 333 -10.53 -8.81 -23.68
C PHE A 333 -11.88 -8.89 -22.92
N ASP A 334 -12.46 -7.74 -22.55
CA ASP A 334 -13.70 -7.65 -21.76
C ASP A 334 -14.98 -8.07 -22.53
N VAL A 335 -15.00 -7.94 -23.86
CA VAL A 335 -16.17 -8.38 -24.68
C VAL A 335 -16.21 -9.90 -24.85
N THR A 336 -15.06 -10.59 -24.77
CA THR A 336 -14.96 -12.05 -25.01
C THR A 336 -15.34 -12.87 -23.76
N LEU A 337 -15.21 -12.29 -22.56
CA LEU A 337 -15.56 -12.93 -21.28
C LEU A 337 -17.06 -12.89 -20.93
N ASN A 338 -17.89 -12.10 -21.65
CA ASN A 338 -19.28 -11.83 -21.27
C ASN A 338 -20.34 -12.61 -22.09
N LEU A 339 -19.96 -13.70 -22.77
CA LEU A 339 -20.85 -14.49 -23.64
C LEU A 339 -21.00 -15.97 -23.22
N SER A 340 -20.80 -16.30 -21.94
CA SER A 340 -20.91 -17.70 -21.48
C SER A 340 -22.31 -18.20 -21.12
N ASP A 341 -23.40 -17.42 -21.26
CA ASP A 341 -24.76 -17.92 -21.03
C ASP A 341 -25.80 -17.39 -22.04
N TYR A 342 -25.86 -17.99 -23.24
CA TYR A 342 -27.11 -18.10 -24.04
C TYR A 342 -26.96 -19.10 -25.22
N ASN A 343 -28.08 -19.75 -25.55
CA ASN A 343 -28.26 -20.93 -26.43
C ASN A 343 -27.53 -20.94 -27.79
N GLN A 344 -27.12 -22.15 -28.21
CA GLN A 344 -26.20 -22.41 -29.34
C GLN A 344 -26.75 -22.19 -30.76
N ASP A 345 -28.06 -22.16 -30.99
CA ASP A 345 -28.59 -22.24 -32.38
C ASP A 345 -28.74 -20.92 -33.14
N GLN A 346 -28.57 -19.75 -32.51
CA GLN A 346 -28.47 -18.47 -33.23
C GLN A 346 -27.02 -18.00 -33.49
N ARG A 347 -26.02 -18.79 -33.06
CA ARG A 347 -24.59 -18.40 -33.03
C ARG A 347 -23.94 -18.24 -34.42
N ILE A 348 -24.32 -19.04 -35.41
CA ILE A 348 -23.57 -19.09 -36.69
C ILE A 348 -23.91 -17.89 -37.60
N GLY A 349 -25.08 -17.28 -37.43
CA GLY A 349 -25.53 -16.15 -38.25
C GLY A 349 -24.93 -14.79 -37.86
N LYS A 350 -24.83 -14.47 -36.55
CA LYS A 350 -24.36 -13.14 -36.09
C LYS A 350 -22.84 -13.03 -35.96
N VAL A 351 -22.15 -14.12 -35.59
CA VAL A 351 -20.67 -14.12 -35.46
C VAL A 351 -19.99 -13.98 -36.83
N ASN A 352 -20.58 -14.54 -37.89
CA ASN A 352 -20.07 -14.36 -39.26
C ASN A 352 -20.19 -12.91 -39.76
N VAL A 353 -21.21 -12.16 -39.34
CA VAL A 353 -21.40 -10.76 -39.75
C VAL A 353 -20.41 -9.83 -39.01
N ALA A 354 -20.16 -10.07 -37.71
CA ALA A 354 -19.17 -9.31 -36.94
C ALA A 354 -17.72 -9.60 -37.38
N LEU A 355 -17.38 -10.87 -37.68
CA LEU A 355 -16.06 -11.21 -38.21
C LEU A 355 -15.81 -10.64 -39.62
N GLN A 356 -16.83 -10.56 -40.49
CA GLN A 356 -16.67 -9.94 -41.81
C GLN A 356 -16.42 -8.42 -41.75
N VAL A 357 -16.95 -7.72 -40.74
CA VAL A 357 -16.69 -6.28 -40.55
C VAL A 357 -15.28 -6.03 -40.03
N ILE A 358 -14.78 -6.85 -39.10
CA ILE A 358 -13.42 -6.72 -38.56
C ILE A 358 -12.37 -7.12 -39.62
N LEU A 359 -12.60 -8.19 -40.38
CA LEU A 359 -11.68 -8.66 -41.44
C LEU A 359 -11.61 -7.74 -42.67
N ARG A 360 -12.59 -6.86 -42.89
CA ARG A 360 -12.54 -5.84 -43.97
C ARG A 360 -11.77 -4.57 -43.60
N SER A 361 -11.52 -4.31 -42.30
CA SER A 361 -10.86 -3.07 -41.84
C SER A 361 -9.34 -3.20 -41.61
N SER A 362 -8.78 -4.42 -41.57
CA SER A 362 -7.35 -4.65 -41.33
C SER A 362 -6.66 -5.18 -42.59
N ARG A 363 -5.74 -4.38 -43.14
CA ARG A 363 -4.98 -4.67 -44.37
C ARG A 363 -3.64 -5.40 -44.12
N GLN A 364 -3.41 -5.98 -42.94
CA GLN A 364 -2.15 -6.67 -42.62
C GLN A 364 -2.36 -8.12 -42.15
N GLU A 365 -1.76 -9.07 -42.88
CA GLU A 365 -1.89 -10.52 -42.66
C GLU A 365 -1.27 -11.03 -41.35
N LYS A 366 -0.37 -10.28 -40.69
CA LYS A 366 0.26 -10.70 -39.42
C LYS A 366 -0.68 -10.72 -38.21
N MET A 367 -1.75 -9.92 -38.22
CA MET A 367 -2.66 -9.76 -37.08
C MET A 367 -3.69 -10.90 -36.96
N LYS A 368 -3.81 -11.76 -37.99
CA LYS A 368 -4.80 -12.86 -38.03
C LYS A 368 -4.36 -14.10 -37.22
N ALA A 369 -3.07 -14.27 -36.95
CA ALA A 369 -2.55 -15.44 -36.25
C ALA A 369 -2.52 -15.27 -34.70
N GLU A 370 -2.38 -14.04 -34.20
CA GLU A 370 -2.28 -13.75 -32.75
C GLU A 370 -3.62 -13.89 -32.01
N ILE A 371 -4.75 -13.67 -32.69
CA ILE A 371 -6.09 -13.76 -32.08
C ILE A 371 -6.52 -15.22 -31.82
N VAL A 372 -6.02 -16.18 -32.61
CA VAL A 372 -6.39 -17.61 -32.49
C VAL A 372 -5.66 -18.30 -31.32
N ILE A 373 -4.50 -17.77 -30.90
CA ILE A 373 -3.68 -18.37 -29.82
C ILE A 373 -4.19 -17.99 -28.41
N LEU A 374 -4.79 -16.81 -28.25
CA LEU A 374 -5.31 -16.30 -26.97
C LEU A 374 -6.52 -17.10 -26.44
N LEU A 375 -7.33 -17.70 -27.31
CA LEU A 375 -8.56 -18.41 -26.94
C LEU A 375 -8.31 -19.78 -26.28
N ILE A 376 -7.13 -20.39 -26.44
CA ILE A 376 -6.84 -21.73 -25.91
C ILE A 376 -6.27 -21.67 -24.48
N SER A 377 -5.78 -20.50 -24.03
CA SER A 377 -5.14 -20.32 -22.72
C SER A 377 -6.10 -20.08 -21.54
N GLY A 378 -7.37 -19.77 -21.81
CA GLY A 378 -8.36 -19.40 -20.79
C GLY A 378 -9.01 -20.56 -20.03
N GLU A 379 -8.95 -21.80 -20.53
CA GLU A 379 -9.65 -22.93 -19.92
C GLU A 379 -8.90 -23.60 -18.75
N LEU A 380 -7.62 -23.30 -18.50
CA LEU A 380 -6.80 -24.04 -17.52
C LEU A 380 -6.68 -23.41 -16.12
N MET A 381 -7.15 -22.17 -15.91
CA MET A 381 -6.95 -21.40 -14.68
C MET A 381 -8.02 -21.60 -13.58
N ILE A 382 -9.01 -22.47 -13.81
CA ILE A 382 -10.18 -22.62 -12.93
C ILE A 382 -9.91 -23.53 -11.71
N THR A 383 -8.76 -24.22 -11.60
CA THR A 383 -8.65 -25.39 -10.69
C THR A 383 -7.84 -25.20 -9.39
N MET A 384 -7.29 -24.03 -9.04
CA MET A 384 -6.27 -23.98 -7.96
C MET A 384 -6.44 -23.01 -6.78
N MET A 385 -7.58 -22.33 -6.57
CA MET A 385 -7.72 -21.42 -5.41
C MET A 385 -8.86 -21.82 -4.48
N ALA A 386 -8.59 -22.79 -3.61
CA ALA A 386 -9.36 -23.06 -2.40
C ALA A 386 -8.41 -23.08 -1.19
N GLN A 387 -8.65 -22.18 -0.22
CA GLN A 387 -8.36 -22.21 1.23
C GLN A 387 -7.79 -20.89 1.80
N GLN A 388 -8.65 -20.08 2.45
CA GLN A 388 -8.51 -19.61 3.85
C GLN A 388 -9.56 -18.51 4.19
N HIS A 389 -10.38 -18.76 5.23
CA HIS A 389 -11.38 -17.85 5.81
C HIS A 389 -11.03 -17.56 7.28
N HIS A 390 -11.42 -16.39 7.81
CA HIS A 390 -12.39 -16.22 8.93
C HIS A 390 -12.58 -14.72 9.30
N CYS A 391 -13.79 -14.20 9.15
CA CYS A 391 -14.30 -13.04 9.92
C CYS A 391 -15.81 -13.25 10.20
N SER A 392 -16.24 -12.92 11.41
CA SER A 392 -17.42 -13.48 12.09
C SER A 392 -18.79 -12.91 11.64
N GLN A 393 -19.81 -13.77 11.60
CA GLN A 393 -21.23 -13.42 11.34
C GLN A 393 -22.00 -12.96 12.61
N PRO A 394 -23.09 -12.17 12.49
CA PRO A 394 -23.98 -11.82 13.59
C PRO A 394 -25.08 -12.87 13.85
N GLN A 395 -25.46 -13.03 15.12
CA GLN A 395 -26.54 -13.92 15.57
C GLN A 395 -27.94 -13.40 15.18
N GLN A 396 -28.81 -14.29 14.70
CA GLN A 396 -30.26 -14.04 14.53
C GLN A 396 -31.09 -14.52 15.75
N PRO A 397 -32.28 -13.95 15.99
CA PRO A 397 -33.10 -14.21 17.18
C PRO A 397 -33.96 -15.49 17.08
N ARG A 398 -34.25 -16.11 18.22
CA ARG A 398 -35.11 -17.31 18.38
C ARG A 398 -36.59 -16.97 18.21
N ASN A 399 -37.36 -17.79 17.46
CA ASN A 399 -38.37 -18.71 18.03
C ASN A 399 -39.33 -19.42 17.03
N PHE A 400 -39.74 -20.64 17.46
CA PHE A 400 -40.97 -21.44 17.25
C PHE A 400 -41.26 -22.26 15.95
N SER A 401 -40.92 -23.56 16.06
CA SER A 401 -41.68 -24.81 15.81
C SER A 401 -42.56 -25.02 14.56
N SER A 402 -42.27 -26.08 13.79
CA SER A 402 -43.00 -27.37 13.82
C SER A 402 -42.35 -28.43 12.92
N ASP A 403 -42.47 -29.69 13.34
CA ASP A 403 -41.74 -30.90 12.92
C ASP A 403 -41.94 -31.37 11.46
N SER A 404 -40.88 -31.92 10.85
CA SER A 404 -40.82 -33.35 10.43
C SER A 404 -39.51 -33.69 9.70
N GLU A 405 -38.89 -34.77 10.14
CA GLU A 405 -37.60 -35.32 9.73
C GLU A 405 -37.64 -35.84 8.28
N HIS A 406 -36.58 -35.61 7.50
CA HIS A 406 -35.84 -36.66 6.77
C HIS A 406 -34.47 -36.13 6.30
N ASN A 407 -33.46 -36.97 6.53
CA ASN A 407 -32.04 -36.72 6.43
C ASN A 407 -31.51 -36.42 5.01
N ALA A 408 -30.67 -35.40 4.88
CA ALA A 408 -29.44 -35.42 4.07
C ALA A 408 -28.59 -34.18 4.40
N GLU A 409 -27.47 -34.35 5.08
CA GLU A 409 -26.44 -33.31 5.27
C GLU A 409 -25.86 -32.93 3.90
N ALA A 410 -26.34 -31.82 3.33
CA ALA A 410 -25.66 -31.14 2.24
C ALA A 410 -24.53 -30.29 2.85
N ILE A 411 -23.30 -30.79 2.74
CA ILE A 411 -22.08 -30.04 3.01
C ILE A 411 -22.04 -28.86 2.03
N LEU A 412 -22.42 -27.67 2.48
CA LEU A 412 -22.26 -26.42 1.73
C LEU A 412 -20.77 -26.18 1.52
N ALA A 413 -20.34 -26.15 0.25
CA ALA A 413 -19.00 -25.76 -0.14
C ALA A 413 -18.67 -24.34 0.38
N PRO A 414 -17.42 -24.05 0.78
CA PRO A 414 -17.03 -22.68 1.13
C PRO A 414 -17.22 -21.76 -0.08
N GLU A 415 -17.91 -20.64 0.12
CA GLU A 415 -18.08 -19.60 -0.90
C GLU A 415 -16.70 -19.12 -1.41
N PRO A 416 -16.55 -18.87 -2.73
CA PRO A 416 -15.28 -18.43 -3.30
C PRO A 416 -14.81 -17.10 -2.67
N PRO A 417 -13.49 -16.92 -2.43
CA PRO A 417 -12.98 -15.66 -1.89
C PRO A 417 -13.30 -14.51 -2.86
N GLU A 418 -13.87 -13.43 -2.35
CA GLU A 418 -14.12 -12.22 -3.13
C GLU A 418 -12.81 -11.73 -3.76
N PRO A 419 -12.79 -11.45 -5.08
CA PRO A 419 -11.59 -10.96 -5.74
C PRO A 419 -11.18 -9.61 -5.15
N VAL A 420 -9.93 -9.51 -4.69
CA VAL A 420 -9.34 -8.22 -4.27
C VAL A 420 -9.49 -7.23 -5.43
N PRO A 421 -10.12 -6.06 -5.22
CA PRO A 421 -10.34 -5.11 -6.30
C PRO A 421 -9.01 -4.63 -6.90
N ASP A 422 -9.03 -4.28 -8.19
CA ASP A 422 -7.89 -3.67 -8.87
C ASP A 422 -7.37 -2.46 -8.07
N MET A 423 -6.10 -2.50 -7.65
CA MET A 423 -5.48 -1.42 -6.87
C MET A 423 -5.51 -0.08 -7.62
N GLN A 424 -5.49 -0.09 -8.96
CA GLN A 424 -5.65 1.14 -9.74
C GLN A 424 -7.03 1.76 -9.55
N ALA A 425 -8.08 0.94 -9.49
CA ALA A 425 -9.43 1.40 -9.25
C ALA A 425 -9.59 1.95 -7.82
N ILE A 426 -8.92 1.32 -6.83
CA ILE A 426 -8.85 1.82 -5.45
C ILE A 426 -8.18 3.20 -5.40
N TYR A 427 -6.99 3.36 -5.99
CA TYR A 427 -6.31 4.67 -5.99
C TYR A 427 -7.11 5.74 -6.71
N THR A 428 -7.71 5.40 -7.85
CA THR A 428 -8.57 6.33 -8.59
C THR A 428 -9.77 6.74 -7.74
N LEU A 429 -10.45 5.80 -7.08
CA LEU A 429 -11.58 6.11 -6.20
C LEU A 429 -11.18 7.02 -5.04
N THR A 430 -10.03 6.76 -4.39
CA THR A 430 -9.56 7.61 -3.28
C THR A 430 -9.18 9.01 -3.74
N GLU A 431 -8.64 9.18 -4.94
CA GLU A 431 -8.41 10.48 -5.57
C GLU A 431 -9.71 11.23 -5.81
N LYS A 432 -10.70 10.56 -6.43
CA LYS A 432 -12.03 11.16 -6.65
C LYS A 432 -12.73 11.51 -5.35
N ASN A 433 -12.57 10.70 -4.32
CA ASN A 433 -13.10 11.02 -2.99
C ASN A 433 -12.42 12.24 -2.35
N ARG A 434 -11.11 12.44 -2.52
CA ARG A 434 -10.40 13.65 -2.05
C ARG A 434 -10.91 14.89 -2.77
N GLU A 435 -11.02 14.85 -4.09
CA GLU A 435 -11.57 15.96 -4.88
C GLU A 435 -12.99 16.33 -4.42
N PHE A 436 -13.85 15.32 -4.25
CA PHE A 436 -15.19 15.49 -3.68
C PHE A 436 -15.13 16.14 -2.29
N GLY A 437 -14.25 15.65 -1.42
CA GLY A 437 -14.03 16.18 -0.07
C GLY A 437 -13.66 17.66 -0.06
N PHE A 438 -12.71 18.09 -0.89
CA PHE A 438 -12.31 19.50 -0.98
C PHE A 438 -13.40 20.39 -1.58
N ASN A 439 -14.14 19.89 -2.58
CA ASN A 439 -15.28 20.61 -3.15
C ASN A 439 -16.38 20.81 -2.12
N LEU A 440 -16.74 19.76 -1.37
CA LEU A 440 -17.73 19.84 -0.30
C LEU A 440 -17.24 20.75 0.84
N TYR A 441 -15.95 20.67 1.18
CA TYR A 441 -15.33 21.49 2.20
C TYR A 441 -15.50 22.98 1.88
N ARG A 442 -15.14 23.42 0.67
CA ARG A 442 -15.33 24.81 0.24
C ARG A 442 -16.78 25.26 0.32
N LYS A 443 -17.73 24.41 -0.08
CA LYS A 443 -19.16 24.75 0.03
C LYS A 443 -19.61 24.92 1.47
N ILE A 444 -19.14 24.07 2.39
CA ILE A 444 -19.48 24.18 3.81
C ILE A 444 -18.79 25.40 4.44
N ALA A 445 -17.49 25.57 4.19
CA ALA A 445 -16.67 26.65 4.72
C ALA A 445 -17.17 28.05 4.28
N ASN A 446 -17.75 28.17 3.08
CA ASN A 446 -18.32 29.43 2.59
C ASN A 446 -19.67 29.80 3.22
N LEU A 447 -20.33 28.89 3.95
CA LEU A 447 -21.61 29.18 4.60
C LEU A 447 -21.45 29.85 5.96
N HIS A 448 -20.35 29.56 6.66
CA HIS A 448 -20.06 30.11 7.98
C HIS A 448 -18.57 30.04 8.29
N GLU A 449 -18.12 30.93 9.16
CA GLU A 449 -16.73 30.94 9.58
C GLU A 449 -16.44 30.01 10.77
N ASP A 450 -17.44 29.37 11.37
CA ASP A 450 -17.25 28.48 12.53
C ASP A 450 -16.39 27.24 12.21
N ASN A 451 -16.09 26.43 13.24
CA ASN A 451 -15.42 25.14 13.07
C ASN A 451 -16.14 24.28 12.04
N VAL A 452 -15.37 23.56 11.24
CA VAL A 452 -15.85 22.62 10.21
C VAL A 452 -15.25 21.26 10.50
N PHE A 453 -16.03 20.18 10.39
CA PHE A 453 -15.49 18.83 10.53
C PHE A 453 -16.43 17.78 9.95
N PHE A 454 -15.99 17.03 8.94
CA PHE A 454 -16.77 15.93 8.38
C PHE A 454 -15.86 14.85 7.78
N SER A 455 -16.45 13.70 7.44
CA SER A 455 -15.77 12.59 6.75
C SER A 455 -16.19 12.53 5.29
N PRO A 456 -15.31 12.89 4.33
CA PRO A 456 -15.60 12.78 2.91
C PRO A 456 -15.93 11.36 2.47
N ILE A 457 -15.18 10.36 2.96
CA ILE A 457 -15.36 8.97 2.57
C ILE A 457 -16.74 8.45 2.96
N THR A 458 -17.21 8.69 4.19
CA THR A 458 -18.50 8.13 4.63
C THR A 458 -19.69 8.80 3.95
N ILE A 459 -19.57 10.10 3.64
CA ILE A 459 -20.56 10.80 2.84
C ILE A 459 -20.59 10.19 1.42
N SER A 460 -19.44 9.97 0.78
CA SER A 460 -19.39 9.33 -0.53
C SER A 460 -19.96 7.91 -0.52
N THR A 461 -19.69 7.12 0.53
CA THR A 461 -20.24 5.77 0.72
C THR A 461 -21.77 5.79 0.75
N MET A 462 -22.37 6.73 1.49
CA MET A 462 -23.82 6.89 1.56
C MET A 462 -24.44 7.23 0.19
N PHE A 463 -23.76 8.02 -0.64
CA PHE A 463 -24.21 8.30 -2.00
C PHE A 463 -24.06 7.13 -2.95
N ALA A 464 -22.96 6.39 -2.83
CA ALA A 464 -22.78 5.17 -3.60
C ALA A 464 -23.88 4.15 -3.20
N MET A 465 -24.27 4.07 -1.94
CA MET A 465 -25.45 3.29 -1.52
C MET A 465 -26.75 3.81 -2.16
N MET A 466 -26.95 5.14 -2.28
CA MET A 466 -28.11 5.69 -2.99
C MET A 466 -28.13 5.31 -4.47
N SER A 467 -26.95 5.21 -5.12
CA SER A 467 -26.87 4.89 -6.55
C SER A 467 -27.24 3.45 -6.88
N LEU A 468 -27.21 2.50 -5.92
CA LEU A 468 -27.74 1.13 -6.10
C LEU A 468 -29.20 1.15 -6.62
N GLY A 469 -30.01 2.05 -6.06
CA GLY A 469 -31.43 2.15 -6.34
C GLY A 469 -31.83 3.24 -7.35
N ALA A 470 -30.90 4.13 -7.72
CA ALA A 470 -31.13 5.22 -8.65
C ALA A 470 -30.99 4.76 -10.10
N LYS A 471 -31.80 5.33 -11.01
CA LYS A 471 -31.74 5.04 -12.45
C LYS A 471 -31.66 6.33 -13.28
N GLN A 472 -31.13 6.23 -14.49
CA GLN A 472 -31.06 7.31 -15.48
C GLN A 472 -30.46 8.60 -14.89
N VAL A 473 -31.06 9.77 -15.17
CA VAL A 473 -30.62 11.09 -14.71
C VAL A 473 -30.40 11.15 -13.19
N THR A 474 -31.20 10.43 -12.40
CA THR A 474 -31.01 10.39 -10.94
C THR A 474 -29.71 9.70 -10.54
N SER A 475 -29.34 8.62 -11.24
CA SER A 475 -28.05 7.96 -11.03
C SER A 475 -26.91 8.84 -11.56
N ASP A 476 -27.08 9.43 -12.75
CA ASP A 476 -26.08 10.31 -13.36
C ASP A 476 -25.74 11.51 -12.48
N ASP A 477 -26.72 12.14 -11.84
CA ASP A 477 -26.51 13.26 -10.91
C ASP A 477 -25.65 12.82 -9.71
N ILE A 478 -25.92 11.64 -9.14
CA ILE A 478 -25.17 11.11 -7.99
C ILE A 478 -23.73 10.80 -8.39
N LEU A 479 -23.53 10.05 -9.49
CA LEU A 479 -22.22 9.59 -9.93
C LEU A 479 -21.32 10.72 -10.43
N GLN A 480 -21.91 11.79 -10.97
CA GLN A 480 -21.18 12.97 -11.41
C GLN A 480 -20.56 13.73 -10.24
N VAL A 481 -21.31 13.92 -9.15
CA VAL A 481 -20.83 14.71 -8.00
C VAL A 481 -19.78 13.95 -7.20
N LEU A 482 -19.88 12.62 -7.14
CA LEU A 482 -18.81 11.77 -6.63
C LEU A 482 -17.57 11.75 -7.53
N ASN A 483 -17.66 12.30 -8.74
CA ASN A 483 -16.64 12.28 -9.79
C ASN A 483 -16.19 10.85 -10.19
N VAL A 484 -17.11 9.89 -10.17
CA VAL A 484 -16.83 8.45 -10.44
C VAL A 484 -17.45 7.94 -11.74
N LYS A 485 -18.04 8.81 -12.57
CA LYS A 485 -18.62 8.41 -13.87
C LYS A 485 -17.63 7.65 -14.76
N ASP A 486 -16.35 8.05 -14.75
CA ASP A 486 -15.33 7.41 -15.55
C ASP A 486 -14.89 6.04 -15.00
N LEU A 487 -15.07 5.78 -13.70
CA LEU A 487 -14.84 4.47 -13.09
C LEU A 487 -15.93 3.47 -13.49
N ILE A 488 -17.16 3.95 -13.71
CA ILE A 488 -18.35 3.13 -13.97
C ILE A 488 -18.54 2.83 -15.47
N LYS A 489 -17.70 3.41 -16.34
CA LYS A 489 -17.66 3.07 -17.78
C LYS A 489 -17.11 1.67 -18.07
N MET A 490 -16.69 0.91 -17.04
CA MET A 490 -16.30 -0.49 -17.15
C MET A 490 -17.55 -1.38 -16.93
N ASN A 491 -17.69 -2.47 -17.69
CA ASN A 491 -18.90 -3.31 -17.85
C ASN A 491 -19.50 -3.96 -16.57
N ASN A 492 -19.12 -3.55 -15.36
CA ASN A 492 -19.61 -4.09 -14.09
C ASN A 492 -20.33 -3.00 -13.24
N PRO A 493 -21.67 -3.06 -13.10
CA PRO A 493 -22.43 -2.08 -12.32
C PRO A 493 -22.15 -2.12 -10.81
N TYR A 494 -21.56 -3.22 -10.30
CA TYR A 494 -21.24 -3.39 -8.88
C TYR A 494 -19.82 -2.96 -8.50
N LEU A 495 -18.97 -2.63 -9.47
CA LEU A 495 -17.56 -2.28 -9.21
C LEU A 495 -17.41 -1.10 -8.23
N LEU A 496 -18.25 -0.07 -8.36
CA LEU A 496 -18.23 1.06 -7.42
C LEU A 496 -18.50 0.59 -5.99
N HIS A 497 -19.49 -0.29 -5.84
CA HIS A 497 -19.97 -0.75 -4.54
C HIS A 497 -18.96 -1.68 -3.87
N THR A 498 -18.32 -2.59 -4.62
CA THR A 498 -17.22 -3.43 -4.10
C THR A 498 -16.00 -2.62 -3.68
N LEU A 499 -15.66 -1.55 -4.41
CA LEU A 499 -14.55 -0.67 -4.03
C LEU A 499 -14.83 0.09 -2.73
N PHE A 500 -16.04 0.61 -2.54
CA PHE A 500 -16.43 1.24 -1.28
C PHE A 500 -16.49 0.25 -0.12
N GLN A 501 -17.00 -0.97 -0.36
CA GLN A 501 -17.00 -2.04 0.62
C GLN A 501 -15.58 -2.38 1.07
N TRP A 502 -14.64 -2.53 0.13
CA TRP A 502 -13.24 -2.81 0.43
C TRP A 502 -12.58 -1.69 1.24
N LEU A 503 -12.77 -0.43 0.84
CA LEU A 503 -12.24 0.73 1.57
C LEU A 503 -12.79 0.80 3.01
N HIS A 504 -14.10 0.57 3.16
CA HIS A 504 -14.77 0.55 4.45
C HIS A 504 -14.24 -0.59 5.33
N CYS A 505 -14.13 -1.81 4.80
CA CYS A 505 -13.58 -2.96 5.51
C CYS A 505 -12.14 -2.73 5.95
N ASN A 506 -11.29 -2.12 5.12
CA ASN A 506 -9.89 -1.84 5.46
C ASN A 506 -9.78 -0.83 6.63
N VAL A 507 -10.64 0.19 6.65
CA VAL A 507 -10.66 1.19 7.74
C VAL A 507 -11.29 0.63 9.01
N SER A 508 -12.44 -0.02 8.90
CA SER A 508 -13.18 -0.55 10.05
C SER A 508 -12.50 -1.76 10.70
N SER A 509 -11.74 -2.56 9.96
CA SER A 509 -10.99 -3.69 10.51
C SER A 509 -9.70 -3.26 11.22
N ASN A 510 -9.27 -2.01 11.03
CA ASN A 510 -8.07 -1.48 11.65
C ASN A 510 -8.33 -1.10 13.13
N LYS A 511 -8.05 -2.06 14.01
CA LYS A 511 -8.29 -1.93 15.46
C LYS A 511 -7.48 -0.79 16.12
N ASP A 512 -6.40 -0.33 15.48
CA ASP A 512 -5.54 0.72 16.01
C ASP A 512 -6.07 2.13 15.72
N LEU A 513 -6.85 2.32 14.65
CA LEU A 513 -7.44 3.63 14.31
C LEU A 513 -8.61 4.04 15.22
N LEU A 514 -9.25 3.07 15.88
CA LEU A 514 -10.42 3.27 16.75
C LEU A 514 -11.51 4.14 16.10
N ILE A 515 -11.95 3.72 14.90
CA ILE A 515 -13.11 4.28 14.22
C ILE A 515 -14.35 3.48 14.59
N SER A 516 -15.43 4.19 14.87
CA SER A 516 -16.77 3.62 14.98
C SER A 516 -17.68 4.40 14.05
N GLU A 517 -18.22 3.73 13.05
CA GLU A 517 -19.08 4.33 12.04
C GLU A 517 -20.30 3.47 11.76
N GLY A 518 -21.32 4.06 11.15
CA GLY A 518 -22.50 3.34 10.71
C GLY A 518 -23.32 4.12 9.69
N ILE A 519 -24.08 3.37 8.91
CA ILE A 519 -25.01 3.90 7.91
C ILE A 519 -26.39 3.33 8.23
N ALA A 520 -27.40 4.20 8.31
CA ALA A 520 -28.78 3.78 8.48
C ALA A 520 -29.70 4.53 7.52
N LEU A 521 -30.58 3.79 6.87
CA LEU A 521 -31.66 4.27 6.03
C LEU A 521 -32.99 4.11 6.76
N PHE A 522 -33.60 5.22 7.12
CA PHE A 522 -34.94 5.25 7.68
C PHE A 522 -35.96 5.47 6.55
N VAL A 523 -36.97 4.61 6.48
CA VAL A 523 -37.95 4.57 5.39
C VAL A 523 -39.35 4.66 5.97
N GLN A 524 -40.25 5.40 5.31
CA GLN A 524 -41.66 5.39 5.69
C GLN A 524 -42.20 3.95 5.69
N ASP A 525 -42.87 3.57 6.77
CA ASP A 525 -43.36 2.21 7.04
C ASP A 525 -44.29 1.62 5.96
N ASP A 526 -45.02 2.45 5.22
CA ASP A 526 -45.90 2.04 4.11
C ASP A 526 -45.15 1.79 2.78
N ILE A 527 -43.85 2.13 2.70
CA ILE A 527 -43.03 1.94 1.51
C ILE A 527 -42.40 0.55 1.52
N ARG A 528 -42.82 -0.29 0.56
CA ARG A 528 -42.20 -1.59 0.33
C ARG A 528 -40.92 -1.45 -0.47
N LEU A 529 -39.79 -1.70 0.17
CA LEU A 529 -38.48 -1.76 -0.47
C LEU A 529 -38.32 -3.07 -1.26
N LYS A 530 -37.56 -3.01 -2.37
CA LYS A 530 -37.22 -4.20 -3.14
C LYS A 530 -36.19 -5.05 -2.36
N PRO A 531 -36.39 -6.38 -2.27
CA PRO A 531 -35.43 -7.26 -1.59
C PRO A 531 -34.00 -7.15 -2.13
N THR A 532 -33.86 -6.95 -3.46
CA THR A 532 -32.54 -6.75 -4.08
C THR A 532 -31.81 -5.54 -3.51
N TYR A 533 -32.50 -4.41 -3.32
CA TYR A 533 -31.90 -3.21 -2.75
C TYR A 533 -31.52 -3.40 -1.29
N ILE A 534 -32.38 -4.07 -0.50
CA ILE A 534 -32.10 -4.40 0.91
C ILE A 534 -30.83 -5.25 1.00
N ASN A 535 -30.75 -6.31 0.19
CA ASN A 535 -29.62 -7.22 0.19
C ASN A 535 -28.32 -6.51 -0.23
N ASP A 536 -28.34 -5.74 -1.31
CA ASP A 536 -27.16 -5.01 -1.79
C ASP A 536 -26.68 -3.94 -0.78
N ALA A 537 -27.61 -3.21 -0.18
CA ALA A 537 -27.31 -2.22 0.85
C ALA A 537 -26.69 -2.87 2.11
N SER A 538 -27.23 -4.01 2.53
CA SER A 538 -26.66 -4.76 3.66
C SER A 538 -25.28 -5.33 3.33
N TYR A 539 -25.12 -5.89 2.14
CA TYR A 539 -23.89 -6.58 1.73
C TYR A 539 -22.73 -5.61 1.49
N PHE A 540 -22.90 -4.61 0.62
CA PHE A 540 -21.81 -3.70 0.24
C PHE A 540 -21.53 -2.62 1.29
N TYR A 541 -22.52 -2.23 2.09
CA TYR A 541 -22.44 -1.05 2.93
C TYR A 541 -22.69 -1.30 4.41
N ASN A 542 -23.02 -2.55 4.80
CA ASN A 542 -23.41 -2.89 6.17
C ASN A 542 -24.46 -1.91 6.73
N ALA A 543 -25.39 -1.49 5.86
CA ALA A 543 -26.36 -0.46 6.18
C ALA A 543 -27.60 -1.04 6.87
N ASP A 544 -28.01 -0.42 7.97
CA ASP A 544 -29.26 -0.77 8.64
C ASP A 544 -30.44 -0.10 7.94
N ILE A 545 -31.51 -0.85 7.68
CA ILE A 545 -32.74 -0.33 7.06
C ILE A 545 -33.87 -0.43 8.05
N ILE A 546 -34.47 0.70 8.41
CA ILE A 546 -35.39 0.81 9.54
C ILE A 546 -36.70 1.45 9.06
N PRO A 547 -37.84 0.72 9.11
CA PRO A 547 -39.14 1.32 8.86
C PRO A 547 -39.53 2.23 10.02
N VAL A 548 -40.01 3.44 9.71
CA VAL A 548 -40.47 4.44 10.69
C VAL A 548 -41.71 5.11 10.13
N ASP A 549 -42.74 5.28 10.96
CA ASP A 549 -43.87 6.11 10.57
C ASP A 549 -43.52 7.59 10.75
N PHE A 550 -43.16 8.27 9.67
CA PHE A 550 -42.91 9.71 9.71
C PHE A 550 -44.18 10.55 9.83
N GLN A 551 -45.38 10.00 9.66
CA GLN A 551 -46.61 10.77 9.88
C GLN A 551 -46.72 11.23 11.34
N ASP A 552 -46.25 10.40 12.28
CA ASP A 552 -45.93 10.80 13.65
C ASP A 552 -44.49 11.31 13.76
N ALA A 553 -44.28 12.56 13.33
CA ALA A 553 -42.95 13.18 13.30
C ALA A 553 -42.25 13.26 14.68
N ALA A 554 -43.01 13.36 15.78
CA ALA A 554 -42.44 13.41 17.12
C ALA A 554 -41.89 12.04 17.51
N ASN A 555 -42.71 11.00 17.40
CA ASN A 555 -42.29 9.63 17.68
C ASN A 555 -41.16 9.16 16.74
N ALA A 556 -41.24 9.49 15.45
CA ALA A 556 -40.18 9.21 14.48
C ALA A 556 -38.84 9.83 14.89
N THR A 557 -38.85 11.07 15.37
CA THR A 557 -37.65 11.76 15.85
C THR A 557 -37.03 11.03 17.04
N ASP A 558 -37.87 10.59 17.99
CA ASP A 558 -37.41 9.87 19.18
C ASP A 558 -36.83 8.49 18.82
N ILE A 559 -37.51 7.74 17.93
CA ILE A 559 -37.02 6.44 17.44
C ILE A 559 -35.64 6.58 16.79
N ILE A 560 -35.46 7.58 15.91
CA ILE A 560 -34.19 7.79 15.21
C ILE A 560 -33.08 8.16 16.19
N ASN A 561 -33.34 9.11 17.10
CA ASN A 561 -32.34 9.53 18.09
C ASN A 561 -31.98 8.38 19.05
N GLN A 562 -32.96 7.62 19.53
CA GLN A 562 -32.74 6.46 20.40
C GLN A 562 -31.95 5.35 19.70
N TYR A 563 -32.25 5.06 18.44
CA TYR A 563 -31.50 4.07 17.67
C TYR A 563 -30.02 4.47 17.53
N ILE A 564 -29.73 5.74 17.21
CA ILE A 564 -28.35 6.24 17.08
C ILE A 564 -27.64 6.28 18.43
N ASP A 565 -28.32 6.69 19.51
CA ASP A 565 -27.77 6.69 20.86
C ASP A 565 -27.34 5.27 21.28
N ASN A 566 -28.22 4.28 21.07
CA ASN A 566 -27.94 2.87 21.34
C ASN A 566 -26.77 2.35 20.50
N ARG A 567 -26.78 2.58 19.17
CA ARG A 567 -25.71 2.12 18.27
C ARG A 567 -24.35 2.75 18.59
N THR A 568 -24.35 3.97 19.11
CA THR A 568 -23.11 4.69 19.45
C THR A 568 -22.71 4.57 20.92
N ASN A 569 -23.44 3.76 21.71
CA ASN A 569 -23.26 3.61 23.15
C ASN A 569 -23.24 4.97 23.89
N GLY A 570 -24.22 5.83 23.60
CA GLY A 570 -24.36 7.12 24.27
C GLY A 570 -23.37 8.20 23.85
N LYS A 571 -22.63 8.00 22.74
CA LYS A 571 -21.69 9.01 22.23
C LYS A 571 -22.37 10.01 21.29
N ILE A 572 -23.47 9.62 20.65
CA ILE A 572 -24.32 10.48 19.83
C ILE A 572 -25.77 10.37 20.32
N ASN A 573 -26.12 11.22 21.28
CA ASN A 573 -27.42 11.15 21.97
C ASN A 573 -28.55 11.83 21.21
N LYS A 574 -28.19 12.72 20.27
CA LYS A 574 -29.15 13.45 19.44
C LYS A 574 -28.57 13.62 18.05
N LEU A 575 -29.17 13.00 17.05
CA LEU A 575 -28.79 13.15 15.65
C LEU A 575 -29.48 14.36 15.02
N LEU A 576 -30.77 14.55 15.30
CA LEU A 576 -31.62 15.59 14.71
C LEU A 576 -32.65 16.14 15.70
N ASP A 577 -33.07 17.38 15.48
CA ASP A 577 -34.06 18.07 16.34
C ASP A 577 -35.50 17.70 15.97
N SER A 578 -35.79 17.57 14.68
CA SER A 578 -37.09 17.17 14.16
C SER A 578 -37.00 16.59 12.75
N VAL A 579 -38.01 15.78 12.39
CA VAL A 579 -38.27 15.30 11.03
C VAL A 579 -39.56 15.92 10.49
N ASP A 580 -39.66 16.04 9.16
CA ASP A 580 -40.88 16.50 8.48
C ASP A 580 -41.84 15.31 8.32
N SER A 581 -43.15 15.52 8.51
CA SER A 581 -44.13 14.44 8.41
C SER A 581 -44.32 13.87 6.99
N LYS A 582 -43.78 14.55 5.98
CA LYS A 582 -43.75 14.11 4.58
C LYS A 582 -42.46 13.38 4.21
N THR A 583 -41.60 13.11 5.19
CA THR A 583 -40.35 12.37 4.99
C THR A 583 -40.67 10.96 4.49
N LYS A 584 -40.04 10.56 3.37
CA LYS A 584 -40.16 9.20 2.82
C LYS A 584 -38.89 8.38 3.02
N LEU A 585 -37.75 9.00 2.77
CA LEU A 585 -36.42 8.40 2.89
C LEU A 585 -35.49 9.38 3.60
N LEU A 586 -34.91 8.94 4.72
CA LEU A 586 -33.91 9.66 5.48
C LEU A 586 -32.64 8.81 5.54
N PHE A 587 -31.59 9.26 4.85
CA PHE A 587 -30.27 8.64 4.93
C PHE A 587 -29.47 9.27 6.04
N THR A 588 -28.83 8.44 6.86
CA THR A 588 -28.00 8.88 7.97
C THR A 588 -26.66 8.16 7.93
N ASN A 589 -25.61 8.92 8.19
CA ASN A 589 -24.29 8.37 8.46
C ASN A 589 -23.71 9.06 9.69
N TYR A 590 -23.06 8.27 10.55
CA TYR A 590 -22.30 8.78 11.66
C TYR A 590 -20.91 8.16 11.69
N ILE A 591 -19.94 8.93 12.19
CA ILE A 591 -18.58 8.48 12.38
C ILE A 591 -17.95 9.12 13.61
N LEU A 592 -17.29 8.30 14.42
CA LEU A 592 -16.60 8.68 15.63
C LEU A 592 -15.14 8.27 15.50
N PHE A 593 -14.25 9.24 15.59
CA PHE A 593 -12.81 9.02 15.53
C PHE A 593 -12.17 9.26 16.89
N LYS A 594 -11.40 8.28 17.36
CA LYS A 594 -10.60 8.38 18.58
C LYS A 594 -9.22 7.74 18.38
N GLY A 595 -8.49 8.23 17.39
CA GLY A 595 -7.17 7.71 17.05
C GLY A 595 -6.15 7.79 18.19
N LYS A 596 -5.22 6.85 18.20
CA LYS A 596 -4.09 6.80 19.14
C LYS A 596 -2.84 7.41 18.54
N TRP A 597 -2.23 8.40 19.17
CA TRP A 597 -0.98 8.96 18.64
C TRP A 597 0.09 7.87 18.54
N MET A 598 0.89 7.88 17.47
CA MET A 598 2.07 7.02 17.37
C MET A 598 3.04 7.31 18.53
N ALA A 599 3.15 8.59 18.91
CA ALA A 599 3.88 9.03 20.09
C ALA A 599 3.03 10.06 20.87
N PRO A 600 2.42 9.69 22.02
CA PRO A 600 1.49 10.54 22.75
C PRO A 600 2.16 11.77 23.39
N PHE A 601 1.33 12.75 23.78
CA PHE A 601 1.76 13.91 24.57
C PHE A 601 1.79 13.53 26.07
N ASP A 602 2.63 14.19 26.86
CA ASP A 602 2.59 14.03 28.32
C ASP A 602 1.45 14.90 28.90
N PRO A 603 0.44 14.32 29.57
CA PRO A 603 -0.62 15.09 30.22
C PRO A 603 -0.13 16.13 31.23
N ASN A 604 1.03 15.90 31.87
CA ASN A 604 1.63 16.86 32.80
C ASN A 604 2.24 18.07 32.07
N GLY A 605 2.53 17.93 30.78
CA GLY A 605 3.00 19.01 29.91
C GLY A 605 1.89 19.96 29.46
N THR A 606 0.62 19.55 29.55
CA THR A 606 -0.51 20.37 29.14
C THR A 606 -0.75 21.52 30.11
N LYS A 607 -0.80 22.75 29.59
CA LYS A 607 -1.06 23.97 30.36
C LYS A 607 -2.02 24.88 29.62
N ASP A 608 -2.66 25.80 30.33
CA ASP A 608 -3.46 26.85 29.68
C ASP A 608 -2.56 27.72 28.78
N GLY A 609 -2.87 27.71 27.48
CA GLY A 609 -2.25 28.55 26.46
C GLY A 609 -3.24 29.56 25.90
N ILE A 610 -2.72 30.62 25.28
CA ILE A 610 -3.54 31.59 24.55
C ILE A 610 -3.80 31.05 23.14
N PHE A 611 -5.05 31.08 22.69
CA PHE A 611 -5.43 30.85 21.30
C PHE A 611 -6.07 32.13 20.73
N TYR A 612 -5.57 32.60 19.59
CA TYR A 612 -5.99 33.80 18.90
C TYR A 612 -7.05 33.45 17.85
N ILE A 613 -8.33 33.62 18.17
CA ILE A 613 -9.44 33.39 17.22
C ILE A 613 -9.31 34.34 16.01
N ASN A 614 -8.92 35.58 16.28
CA ASN A 614 -8.60 36.62 15.29
C ASN A 614 -7.68 37.67 15.94
N ALA A 615 -7.35 38.74 15.20
CA ALA A 615 -6.49 39.83 15.67
C ALA A 615 -6.96 40.52 16.96
N TYR A 616 -8.26 40.44 17.30
CA TYR A 616 -8.87 41.14 18.44
C TYR A 616 -9.35 40.22 19.55
N THR A 617 -9.53 38.93 19.25
CA THR A 617 -10.19 37.96 20.15
C THR A 617 -9.23 36.83 20.50
N ARG A 618 -8.97 36.66 21.80
CA ARG A 618 -8.13 35.59 22.33
C ARG A 618 -8.83 34.86 23.46
N ILE A 619 -8.62 33.56 23.54
CA ILE A 619 -9.20 32.68 24.56
C ILE A 619 -8.10 31.85 25.23
N LYS A 620 -8.37 31.33 26.43
CA LYS A 620 -7.50 30.35 27.07
C LYS A 620 -7.97 28.95 26.74
N VAL A 621 -7.03 28.09 26.37
CA VAL A 621 -7.31 26.71 25.95
C VAL A 621 -6.28 25.77 26.56
N PRO A 622 -6.63 24.51 26.87
CA PRO A 622 -5.64 23.50 27.24
C PRO A 622 -4.70 23.25 26.06
N MET A 623 -3.46 23.71 26.17
CA MET A 623 -2.43 23.58 25.15
C MET A 623 -1.50 22.44 25.54
N MET A 624 -1.53 21.36 24.75
CA MET A 624 -0.63 20.22 24.90
C MET A 624 0.77 20.63 24.44
N PHE A 625 1.80 20.07 25.06
CA PHE A 625 3.19 20.35 24.75
C PHE A 625 3.97 19.07 24.55
N LYS A 626 4.86 19.05 23.54
CA LYS A 626 5.80 17.97 23.32
C LYS A 626 7.03 18.44 22.54
N GLU A 627 8.21 18.08 23.03
CA GLU A 627 9.46 18.18 22.27
C GLU A 627 9.77 16.82 21.63
N ASP A 628 9.75 16.73 20.30
CA ASP A 628 10.05 15.49 19.58
C ASP A 628 10.42 15.78 18.11
N THR A 629 10.74 14.74 17.35
CA THR A 629 10.90 14.81 15.91
C THR A 629 9.54 14.65 15.24
N PHE A 630 9.09 15.70 14.55
CA PHE A 630 7.88 15.68 13.72
C PHE A 630 8.24 15.89 12.26
N PHE A 631 7.31 15.57 11.35
CA PHE A 631 7.47 15.85 9.94
C PHE A 631 6.85 17.21 9.62
N LEU A 632 7.64 18.13 9.07
CA LEU A 632 7.15 19.44 8.69
C LEU A 632 7.76 20.00 7.42
N THR A 633 7.03 20.93 6.80
CA THR A 633 7.51 21.71 5.67
C THR A 633 6.90 23.11 5.68
N HIS A 634 7.50 24.03 4.93
CA HIS A 634 7.02 25.40 4.80
C HIS A 634 6.55 25.62 3.36
N ASP A 635 5.27 25.90 3.19
CA ASP A 635 4.76 26.36 1.90
C ASP A 635 4.86 27.89 1.84
N LYS A 636 5.87 28.38 1.13
CA LYS A 636 6.08 29.81 0.92
C LYS A 636 5.01 30.43 0.02
N THR A 637 4.41 29.66 -0.88
CA THR A 637 3.39 30.16 -1.81
C THR A 637 2.12 30.52 -1.04
N HIS A 638 1.68 29.65 -0.14
CA HIS A 638 0.46 29.83 0.66
C HIS A 638 0.76 30.38 2.07
N SER A 639 2.00 30.76 2.37
CA SER A 639 2.42 31.29 3.67
C SER A 639 1.96 30.46 4.88
N CYS A 640 2.13 29.14 4.82
CA CYS A 640 1.72 28.22 5.87
C CYS A 640 2.81 27.18 6.23
N ILE A 641 2.69 26.62 7.43
CA ILE A 641 3.48 25.48 7.91
C ILE A 641 2.60 24.26 7.82
N ILE A 642 3.13 23.19 7.23
CA ILE A 642 2.47 21.89 7.19
C ILE A 642 3.14 20.99 8.20
N LEU A 643 2.37 20.43 9.13
CA LEU A 643 2.83 19.54 10.18
C LEU A 643 2.09 18.21 10.08
N LYS A 644 2.83 17.09 10.02
CA LYS A 644 2.25 15.73 10.07
C LYS A 644 2.47 15.13 11.47
N ILE A 645 1.38 14.72 12.10
CA ILE A 645 1.35 14.05 13.40
C ILE A 645 0.78 12.63 13.20
N PRO A 646 1.62 11.57 13.31
CA PRO A 646 1.17 10.20 13.05
C PRO A 646 0.29 9.60 14.15
N TYR A 647 -0.70 8.82 13.75
CA TYR A 647 -1.47 7.90 14.59
C TYR A 647 -0.95 6.46 14.46
N GLN A 648 -1.35 5.58 15.39
CA GLN A 648 -1.26 4.14 15.22
C GLN A 648 -2.23 3.66 14.14
N GLY A 649 -1.90 2.55 13.47
CA GLY A 649 -2.73 1.98 12.41
C GLY A 649 -2.60 2.64 11.04
N ASN A 650 -1.44 3.21 10.68
CA ASN A 650 -1.19 3.78 9.34
C ASN A 650 -2.12 4.95 8.98
N ALA A 651 -2.47 5.81 9.94
CA ALA A 651 -3.12 7.09 9.65
C ALA A 651 -2.32 8.26 10.20
N SER A 652 -2.52 9.44 9.63
CA SER A 652 -1.85 10.65 10.06
C SER A 652 -2.76 11.87 10.03
N MET A 653 -2.59 12.76 11.01
CA MET A 653 -3.14 14.11 10.97
C MET A 653 -2.15 15.05 10.27
N LEU A 654 -2.59 15.67 9.18
CA LEU A 654 -1.90 16.79 8.53
C LEU A 654 -2.52 18.09 9.01
N VAL A 655 -1.75 18.94 9.68
CA VAL A 655 -2.16 20.25 10.19
C VAL A 655 -1.55 21.33 9.32
N VAL A 656 -2.40 22.23 8.81
CA VAL A 656 -2.01 23.38 7.99
C VAL A 656 -2.16 24.63 8.84
N ILE A 657 -1.03 25.24 9.17
CA ILE A 657 -0.89 26.34 10.13
C ILE A 657 -0.51 27.63 9.36
N PRO A 658 -1.45 28.54 9.06
CA PRO A 658 -1.16 29.76 8.32
C PRO A 658 -0.43 30.80 9.17
N LYS A 659 0.63 31.43 8.64
CA LYS A 659 1.57 32.24 9.43
C LYS A 659 0.96 33.41 10.22
N ASN A 660 -0.19 33.94 9.78
CA ASN A 660 -0.89 35.06 10.42
C ASN A 660 -2.34 34.70 10.85
N GLY A 661 -2.70 33.42 10.87
CA GLY A 661 -4.10 33.00 11.07
C GLY A 661 -5.03 33.28 9.90
N GLU A 662 -4.52 33.79 8.78
CA GLU A 662 -5.24 33.91 7.51
C GLU A 662 -5.30 32.54 6.83
N TYR A 663 -6.43 31.84 6.98
CA TYR A 663 -6.62 30.49 6.41
C TYR A 663 -7.43 30.50 5.10
N LEU A 664 -8.14 31.57 4.78
CA LEU A 664 -9.09 31.59 3.67
C LEU A 664 -8.44 31.31 2.30
N HIS A 665 -7.29 31.92 2.02
CA HIS A 665 -6.58 31.66 0.76
C HIS A 665 -6.07 30.22 0.65
N VAL A 666 -5.75 29.59 1.78
CA VAL A 666 -5.36 28.17 1.83
C VAL A 666 -6.55 27.26 1.52
N GLU A 667 -7.75 27.62 2.02
CA GLU A 667 -8.97 26.85 1.78
C GLU A 667 -9.44 26.93 0.33
N ASP A 668 -9.34 28.10 -0.29
CA ASP A 668 -9.74 28.32 -1.68
C ASP A 668 -8.86 27.51 -2.65
N GLU A 669 -7.55 27.46 -2.38
CA GLU A 669 -6.55 26.78 -3.21
C GLU A 669 -6.34 25.30 -2.84
N LEU A 670 -7.12 24.75 -1.91
CA LEU A 670 -6.98 23.35 -1.49
C LEU A 670 -7.36 22.39 -2.62
N THR A 671 -6.38 21.61 -3.10
CA THR A 671 -6.56 20.58 -4.13
C THR A 671 -5.81 19.28 -3.81
N THR A 672 -6.12 18.22 -4.56
CA THR A 672 -5.42 16.93 -4.52
C THR A 672 -3.93 17.07 -4.82
N GLU A 673 -3.58 17.92 -5.78
CA GLU A 673 -2.20 18.18 -6.20
C GLU A 673 -1.44 18.94 -5.11
N LEU A 674 -2.10 19.93 -4.48
CA LEU A 674 -1.51 20.69 -3.39
C LEU A 674 -1.24 19.80 -2.17
N LEU A 675 -2.20 18.94 -1.81
CA LEU A 675 -2.02 17.97 -0.73
C LEU A 675 -0.85 17.01 -1.05
N ALA A 676 -0.78 16.47 -2.27
CA ALA A 676 0.31 15.60 -2.69
C ALA A 676 1.67 16.32 -2.64
N LYS A 677 1.73 17.58 -3.06
CA LYS A 677 2.92 18.44 -2.96
C LYS A 677 3.35 18.62 -1.51
N TRP A 678 2.42 18.89 -0.60
CA TRP A 678 2.71 19.03 0.83
C TRP A 678 3.27 17.74 1.42
N ILE A 679 2.61 16.60 1.18
CA ILE A 679 3.06 15.28 1.66
C ILE A 679 4.48 14.97 1.14
N LYS A 680 4.75 15.21 -0.15
CA LYS A 680 6.08 15.02 -0.76
C LYS A 680 7.15 15.91 -0.14
N ALA A 681 6.79 17.11 0.32
CA ALA A 681 7.74 18.10 0.83
C ALA A 681 8.05 17.98 2.34
N LEU A 682 7.36 17.11 3.08
CA LEU A 682 7.56 16.90 4.52
C LEU A 682 8.95 16.35 4.83
N LYS A 683 9.59 16.89 5.88
CA LYS A 683 10.90 16.42 6.37
C LYS A 683 10.89 16.27 7.88
N PRO A 684 11.57 15.25 8.45
CA PRO A 684 11.71 15.10 9.89
C PRO A 684 12.53 16.26 10.46
N LYS A 685 12.04 16.89 11.52
CA LYS A 685 12.71 17.97 12.24
C LYS A 685 12.33 17.95 13.71
N LYS A 686 13.32 18.13 14.58
CA LYS A 686 13.13 18.23 16.02
C LYS A 686 12.54 19.60 16.36
N ILE A 687 11.38 19.62 17.01
CA ILE A 687 10.62 20.84 17.34
C ILE A 687 10.03 20.76 18.74
N GLU A 688 9.75 21.92 19.32
CA GLU A 688 8.80 22.08 20.43
C GLU A 688 7.42 22.36 19.84
N LEU A 689 6.50 21.41 19.99
CA LEU A 689 5.14 21.52 19.49
C LEU A 689 4.17 21.90 20.62
N TYR A 690 3.44 23.00 20.42
CA TYR A 690 2.28 23.38 21.21
C TYR A 690 1.01 23.15 20.38
N PHE A 691 0.13 22.26 20.84
CA PHE A 691 -1.06 21.84 20.10
C PHE A 691 -2.31 21.88 20.98
N PRO A 692 -3.40 22.53 20.57
CA PRO A 692 -4.57 22.70 21.43
C PRO A 692 -5.31 21.37 21.55
N LYS A 693 -5.83 21.08 22.74
CA LYS A 693 -6.90 20.09 22.88
C LYS A 693 -8.18 20.64 22.31
N PHE A 694 -8.92 19.79 21.62
CA PHE A 694 -10.24 20.17 21.12
C PHE A 694 -11.11 18.93 20.91
N LYS A 695 -12.42 19.17 20.89
CA LYS A 695 -13.42 18.17 20.53
C LYS A 695 -14.39 18.83 19.56
N LEU A 696 -14.60 18.20 18.41
CA LEU A 696 -15.60 18.66 17.43
C LEU A 696 -16.71 17.62 17.33
N ASN A 697 -17.94 18.11 17.23
CA ASN A 697 -19.14 17.31 17.09
C ASN A 697 -20.07 18.06 16.15
N LYS A 698 -19.93 17.77 14.87
CA LYS A 698 -20.65 18.48 13.82
C LYS A 698 -21.69 17.59 13.19
N SER A 699 -22.87 18.17 12.99
CA SER A 699 -23.97 17.56 12.26
C SER A 699 -24.34 18.46 11.10
N TYR A 700 -24.50 17.86 9.92
CA TYR A 700 -24.88 18.55 8.71
C TYR A 700 -26.11 17.91 8.11
N ASP A 701 -27.15 18.72 7.92
CA ASP A 701 -28.16 18.44 6.91
C ASP A 701 -27.54 18.74 5.54
N MET A 702 -27.26 17.68 4.80
CA MET A 702 -26.52 17.74 3.56
C MET A 702 -27.39 18.15 2.38
N GLU A 703 -28.72 18.01 2.43
CA GLU A 703 -29.60 18.17 1.27
C GLU A 703 -29.33 19.48 0.50
N ARG A 704 -29.38 20.63 1.21
CA ARG A 704 -29.14 21.95 0.60
C ARG A 704 -27.71 22.10 0.05
N LYS A 705 -26.71 21.58 0.76
CA LYS A 705 -25.30 21.70 0.36
C LYS A 705 -25.00 20.88 -0.89
N LEU A 706 -25.65 19.72 -1.00
CA LEU A 706 -25.49 18.80 -2.13
C LEU A 706 -26.23 19.29 -3.38
N ARG A 707 -27.41 19.91 -3.22
CA ARG A 707 -28.08 20.63 -4.32
C ARG A 707 -27.18 21.71 -4.91
N GLN A 708 -26.43 22.43 -4.07
CA GLN A 708 -25.44 23.43 -4.52
C GLN A 708 -24.20 22.82 -5.19
N LEU A 709 -23.95 21.51 -4.99
CA LEU A 709 -22.92 20.74 -5.69
C LEU A 709 -23.43 20.09 -6.99
N GLY A 710 -24.72 20.22 -7.31
CA GLY A 710 -25.32 19.68 -8.53
C GLY A 710 -26.17 18.42 -8.34
N ILE A 711 -26.29 17.88 -7.13
CA ILE A 711 -27.21 16.75 -6.86
C ILE A 711 -28.61 17.29 -6.65
N ILE A 712 -29.39 17.42 -7.73
CA ILE A 712 -30.73 18.02 -7.68
C ILE A 712 -31.81 16.95 -7.78
N THR A 713 -31.76 16.11 -8.82
CA THR A 713 -32.84 15.16 -9.16
C THR A 713 -33.18 14.18 -8.02
N PRO A 714 -32.23 13.61 -7.26
CA PRO A 714 -32.53 12.73 -6.13
C PRO A 714 -33.48 13.31 -5.06
N PHE A 715 -33.56 14.64 -4.96
CA PHE A 715 -34.34 15.34 -3.95
C PHE A 715 -35.63 15.97 -4.52
N THR A 716 -36.00 15.68 -5.76
CA THR A 716 -37.21 16.21 -6.41
C THR A 716 -38.22 15.09 -6.66
N ASN A 717 -39.45 15.45 -7.01
CA ASN A 717 -40.49 14.47 -7.37
C ASN A 717 -40.23 13.77 -8.72
N THR A 718 -39.20 14.20 -9.47
CA THR A 718 -38.74 13.56 -10.71
C THR A 718 -37.65 12.53 -10.46
N ALA A 719 -37.27 12.27 -9.20
CA ALA A 719 -36.32 11.23 -8.84
C ALA A 719 -36.78 9.85 -9.33
N ASN A 720 -35.86 9.10 -9.92
CA ASN A 720 -36.07 7.72 -10.34
C ASN A 720 -35.35 6.76 -9.38
N PHE A 721 -36.02 6.45 -8.27
CA PHE A 721 -35.62 5.43 -7.31
C PHE A 721 -36.39 4.11 -7.51
N SER A 722 -36.73 3.79 -8.77
CA SER A 722 -37.41 2.54 -9.10
C SER A 722 -36.61 1.29 -8.74
N GLY A 723 -35.29 1.40 -8.48
CA GLY A 723 -34.47 0.33 -7.92
C GLY A 723 -34.68 0.10 -6.42
N ILE A 724 -35.12 1.13 -5.67
CA ILE A 724 -35.41 1.06 -4.23
C ILE A 724 -36.81 0.51 -3.97
N SER A 725 -37.83 1.05 -4.67
CA SER A 725 -39.23 0.67 -4.49
C SER A 725 -40.03 0.90 -5.76
N SER A 726 -41.15 0.20 -5.90
CA SER A 726 -42.14 0.47 -6.96
C SER A 726 -43.06 1.66 -6.62
N SER A 727 -42.94 2.26 -5.42
CA SER A 727 -43.74 3.41 -5.01
C SER A 727 -43.55 4.62 -5.92
N TYR A 728 -44.66 5.24 -6.32
CA TYR A 728 -44.66 6.41 -7.18
C TYR A 728 -44.12 7.65 -6.46
N HIS A 729 -43.36 8.50 -7.17
CA HIS A 729 -42.71 9.71 -6.63
C HIS A 729 -41.89 9.47 -5.35
N LEU A 730 -41.11 8.40 -5.31
CA LEU A 730 -40.13 8.19 -4.26
C LEU A 730 -38.94 9.13 -4.46
N LYS A 731 -38.54 9.84 -3.40
CA LYS A 731 -37.41 10.79 -3.40
C LYS A 731 -36.68 10.75 -2.07
N ILE A 732 -35.43 11.21 -2.07
CA ILE A 732 -34.70 11.43 -0.83
C ILE A 732 -35.27 12.69 -0.17
N SER A 733 -35.71 12.55 1.07
CA SER A 733 -36.30 13.65 1.83
C SER A 733 -35.26 14.38 2.67
N LYS A 734 -34.29 13.65 3.23
CA LYS A 734 -33.27 14.23 4.09
C LYS A 734 -32.01 13.36 4.12
N VAL A 735 -30.85 14.00 4.30
CA VAL A 735 -29.54 13.35 4.41
C VAL A 735 -28.79 13.99 5.56
N ILE A 736 -28.48 13.21 6.59
CA ILE A 736 -27.77 13.70 7.78
C ILE A 736 -26.41 13.01 7.88
N HIS A 737 -25.36 13.81 7.97
CA HIS A 737 -24.02 13.34 8.33
C HIS A 737 -23.62 13.90 9.68
N LYS A 738 -23.13 13.04 10.57
CA LYS A 738 -22.62 13.43 11.89
C LYS A 738 -21.22 12.89 12.14
N ALA A 739 -20.28 13.77 12.44
CA ALA A 739 -18.90 13.41 12.71
C ALA A 739 -18.45 13.93 14.07
N THR A 740 -17.76 13.08 14.84
CA THR A 740 -17.18 13.45 16.13
C THR A 740 -15.70 13.07 16.20
N ILE A 741 -14.87 13.98 16.70
CA ILE A 741 -13.46 13.75 16.98
C ILE A 741 -13.11 14.30 18.36
N ASP A 742 -12.28 13.57 19.09
CA ASP A 742 -11.75 13.96 20.40
C ASP A 742 -10.21 13.93 20.36
N VAL A 743 -9.59 15.10 20.40
CA VAL A 743 -8.13 15.29 20.33
C VAL A 743 -7.60 15.65 21.72
N ASN A 744 -6.89 14.70 22.32
CA ASN A 744 -6.27 14.80 23.64
C ASN A 744 -4.86 14.17 23.63
N GLU A 745 -4.18 14.15 24.77
CA GLU A 745 -2.79 13.68 24.85
C GLU A 745 -2.64 12.18 24.61
N ARG A 746 -3.63 11.40 25.04
CA ARG A 746 -3.43 9.99 25.36
C ARG A 746 -3.82 9.05 24.25
N GLY A 747 -4.88 9.33 23.47
CA GLY A 747 -5.39 8.38 22.48
C GLY A 747 -5.32 6.92 22.98
N THR A 748 -6.10 6.62 24.03
CA THR A 748 -6.16 5.35 24.80
C THR A 748 -4.86 4.50 24.93
N GLU A 749 -4.13 4.81 26.01
CA GLU A 749 -3.13 4.03 26.77
C GLU A 749 -2.20 3.05 26.01
N ALA A 750 -0.96 3.49 25.85
CA ALA A 750 0.25 2.65 25.89
C ALA A 750 1.41 3.45 26.53
N ALA A 751 2.36 2.71 27.12
CA ALA A 751 3.38 3.18 28.05
C ALA A 751 4.28 4.30 27.52
N ALA A 752 4.54 5.28 28.40
CA ALA A 752 5.55 6.32 28.17
C ALA A 752 6.94 5.68 28.07
N VAL A 753 7.57 5.75 26.90
CA VAL A 753 9.01 5.53 26.75
C VAL A 753 9.66 6.90 26.84
N THR A 754 10.30 7.19 27.97
CA THR A 754 11.20 8.33 28.11
C THR A 754 12.43 8.08 27.24
N SER A 755 12.41 8.57 26.00
CA SER A 755 13.60 8.63 25.16
C SER A 755 14.47 9.80 25.62
N VAL A 756 15.61 9.49 26.23
CA VAL A 756 16.63 10.50 26.54
C VAL A 756 17.25 10.95 25.21
N SER A 757 16.84 12.12 24.73
CA SER A 757 17.35 12.73 23.52
C SER A 757 18.60 13.57 23.82
N ALA A 758 19.64 13.43 23.01
CA ALA A 758 20.76 14.37 23.02
C ALA A 758 20.28 15.79 22.64
N VAL A 759 20.80 16.80 23.34
CA VAL A 759 20.46 18.20 23.15
C VAL A 759 21.21 18.72 21.91
N PRO A 760 20.53 19.17 20.84
CA PRO A 760 21.21 19.85 19.74
C PRO A 760 21.83 21.17 20.25
N TYR A 761 22.97 21.58 19.67
CA TYR A 761 23.64 22.87 19.99
C TYR A 761 22.86 24.11 19.51
N SER A 762 21.65 23.95 18.97
CA SER A 762 20.74 25.02 18.56
C SER A 762 19.39 24.87 19.27
N LEU A 763 18.78 26.01 19.62
CA LEU A 763 17.43 26.02 20.20
C LEU A 763 16.45 25.32 19.23
N PRO A 764 15.66 24.34 19.69
CA PRO A 764 14.68 23.67 18.85
C PRO A 764 13.69 24.70 18.28
N THR A 765 13.26 24.49 17.04
CA THR A 765 12.25 25.38 16.43
C THR A 765 10.93 25.21 17.19
N VAL A 766 10.35 26.30 17.66
CA VAL A 766 9.05 26.30 18.34
C VAL A 766 7.94 26.43 17.30
N ILE A 767 7.00 25.50 17.32
CA ILE A 767 5.78 25.54 16.50
C ILE A 767 4.58 25.62 17.45
N LYS A 768 3.80 26.69 17.34
CA LYS A 768 2.58 26.89 18.11
C LYS A 768 1.38 26.86 17.18
N VAL A 769 0.42 25.99 17.48
CA VAL A 769 -0.88 25.95 16.82
C VAL A 769 -1.86 26.75 17.68
N ASP A 770 -1.62 28.06 17.76
CA ASP A 770 -2.32 28.99 18.66
C ASP A 770 -3.29 29.92 17.93
N HIS A 771 -3.63 29.64 16.68
CA HIS A 771 -4.55 30.41 15.85
C HIS A 771 -5.24 29.47 14.85
N PRO A 772 -6.30 29.91 14.13
CA PRO A 772 -7.09 29.04 13.29
C PRO A 772 -6.26 28.23 12.30
N PHE A 773 -6.58 26.94 12.19
CA PHE A 773 -5.87 26.00 11.35
C PHE A 773 -6.83 25.03 10.65
N VAL A 774 -6.40 24.51 9.51
CA VAL A 774 -7.08 23.44 8.77
C VAL A 774 -6.36 22.13 9.09
N PHE A 775 -7.09 21.03 9.21
CA PHE A 775 -6.51 19.71 9.39
C PHE A 775 -7.20 18.67 8.52
N MET A 776 -6.42 17.66 8.14
CA MET A 776 -6.86 16.50 7.39
C MET A 776 -6.37 15.24 8.11
N ILE A 777 -7.18 14.19 8.12
CA ILE A 777 -6.76 12.88 8.60
C ILE A 777 -6.89 11.92 7.44
N TYR A 778 -5.80 11.25 7.10
CA TYR A 778 -5.76 10.34 5.97
C TYR A 778 -5.08 9.02 6.35
N GLU A 779 -5.52 7.95 5.69
CA GLU A 779 -4.92 6.61 5.77
C GLU A 779 -3.74 6.56 4.79
N GLU A 780 -2.57 6.12 5.25
CA GLU A 780 -1.30 6.30 4.54
C GLU A 780 -1.07 5.31 3.39
N ILE A 781 -1.69 4.12 3.41
CA ILE A 781 -1.53 3.10 2.36
C ILE A 781 -2.23 3.56 1.07
N THR A 782 -3.49 3.95 1.18
CA THR A 782 -4.34 4.34 0.05
C THR A 782 -4.39 5.86 -0.15
N ASN A 783 -3.76 6.63 0.74
CA ASN A 783 -3.89 8.08 0.88
C ASN A 783 -5.36 8.52 1.09
N MET A 784 -6.28 7.65 1.48
CA MET A 784 -7.70 7.98 1.57
C MET A 784 -7.96 9.07 2.63
N LEU A 785 -8.71 10.11 2.25
CA LEU A 785 -9.05 11.20 3.15
C LEU A 785 -10.23 10.79 4.06
N LEU A 786 -9.90 10.39 5.29
CA LEU A 786 -10.86 9.98 6.29
C LEU A 786 -11.63 11.18 6.85
N PHE A 787 -10.94 12.27 7.16
CA PHE A 787 -11.54 13.47 7.72
C PHE A 787 -10.91 14.74 7.22
N ILE A 788 -11.69 15.80 7.16
CA ILE A 788 -11.22 17.17 6.93
C ILE A 788 -11.95 18.13 7.87
N GLY A 789 -11.25 19.14 8.36
CA GLY A 789 -11.85 20.15 9.21
C GLY A 789 -11.02 21.42 9.39
N ARG A 790 -11.65 22.41 10.01
CA ARG A 790 -11.04 23.65 10.48
C ARG A 790 -11.38 23.86 11.94
N VAL A 791 -10.38 24.27 12.71
CA VAL A 791 -10.55 24.75 14.08
C VAL A 791 -10.32 26.25 14.08
N LYS A 792 -11.39 27.03 14.23
CA LYS A 792 -11.36 28.47 14.47
C LYS A 792 -11.42 28.80 15.97
N ASP A 793 -12.16 28.00 16.73
CA ASP A 793 -12.29 28.12 18.18
C ASP A 793 -12.29 26.72 18.82
N PRO A 794 -11.18 26.26 19.43
CA PRO A 794 -11.08 24.91 19.99
C PRO A 794 -12.00 24.65 21.20
N THR A 795 -12.63 25.69 21.76
CA THR A 795 -13.60 25.54 22.88
C THR A 795 -15.02 25.27 22.40
N LYS A 796 -15.28 25.42 21.09
CA LYS A 796 -16.59 25.20 20.48
C LYS A 796 -16.63 23.90 19.71
N SER A 797 -17.73 23.16 19.87
CA SER A 797 -17.93 21.85 19.24
C SER A 797 -18.68 21.93 17.92
#